data_AF-A0A2D9T3I5-F1
#
_entry.id   AF-A0A2D9T3I5-F1
#
_cell.length_a   1.000
_cell.length_b   1.000
_cell.length_c   1.000
_cell.angle_alpha   90.00
_cell.angle_beta   90.00
_cell.angle_gamma   90.00
#
_symmetry.space_group_name_H-M   'P 1'
#
loop_
_entity.id
_entity.type
_entity.pdbx_description
1 polymer ?
#
loop_
_entity_poly.entity_id
_entity_poly.type
_entity_poly.pdbx_seq_one_letter_code
_entity_poly.pdbx_strand_id
1 'polypeptide(L)'
;MTRPERIRERFPLLQDPPFSLKGTRTFLFLLPADPAKLDALLARTFGWAAPTVEVSRLGSHVLLAITDTAEASAADPNLGHFAYQEATFFVPVQGTREGLPFHGLHVPFIYPSEGLAVVAGRELYGLPKKPATLTVPSDGDFWGGTTPIGARCLAAENFDGSAWKDEPLFSISATAQSPIAELADTLLDAVDGFFGPLPAHLFGQDLVQLKQVADVSPGGIPPKVLYRAVTHVQAPVDNVTNVRVGDASKVTVHFETLASEPIRDVLGLAEDVTPVLAASFEMDFGFRNGDVWLERPETPPAPPPKEKVLILGGGLGALSTAYELTATEERRQKYDVRILAQGHLLGGKGASWRNRAKGDRIEEHGLHVIFGFYHNFLRMFRGVYAEAAQPDHVDPSSFAEAFQPQDVVVFHDGDEAYPVRFPRTPNGYGAGPKTLWQQVQWLQMLAQSVLGGGFAGLVANALLPWGNQVVKEIAVFVATLAKGIADDIVLGGKDWEDLDHLDFRDWMESHKVVPGFDIANSAIMQVPYDGVFAYEGPDQSAPKLSATIAARGLLKLVSDYQRAVFFEMTTGMGEAVFAPMYEVLRARGVRIEFFAKVKSAGMTGGSVDSVSYARQATVLAGPEAYDPMERVGTVPCFRQHPDPAQLDPASPALVEDPNHDTSTAQVGPDVVLNVGTDFDWVVCALPAPVTARVFTAAPASSALARVGSIPTVATLHLQTWYDDHRHTLGWNWNASVLGGFRQPLNSMQENTRLLGVETWPLSGPQTLLYCSGPFGGGWSTDSEDPAARAAARAAALAEAKTFTEDELPRVLPGGVDGGTGKLDLDRLHAPWTPADPFADQYVTGNIDRSARYVLASPGGLADRPEPEGEPHSNLRLAGDWTKNGIDIPCMEGACVSGIRAAAAIMGVPADVLE
;
A
#
# COMPACT_ATOMS: atom_id res chain seq x y z
N MET A 1 17.42 26.83 -27.34
CA MET A 1 18.53 26.62 -28.30
C MET A 1 17.95 26.70 -29.70
N THR A 2 18.67 27.28 -30.66
CA THR A 2 18.33 27.17 -32.08
C THR A 2 18.50 25.70 -32.50
N ARG A 3 17.44 25.07 -33.05
CA ARG A 3 17.54 23.68 -33.52
C ARG A 3 18.49 23.61 -34.72
N PRO A 4 19.34 22.57 -34.82
CA PRO A 4 20.16 22.38 -36.00
C PRO A 4 19.29 22.14 -37.24
N GLU A 5 19.73 22.66 -38.38
CA GLU A 5 19.04 22.43 -39.64
C GLU A 5 19.20 20.96 -40.07
N ARG A 6 18.12 20.38 -40.61
CA ARG A 6 18.17 19.04 -41.21
C ARG A 6 19.09 19.09 -42.43
N ILE A 7 20.04 18.16 -42.49
CA ILE A 7 20.88 17.99 -43.69
C ILE A 7 20.00 17.46 -44.82
N ARG A 8 19.87 18.25 -45.90
CA ARG A 8 19.13 17.84 -47.10
C ARG A 8 19.97 16.90 -47.95
N GLU A 9 19.46 15.69 -48.15
CA GLU A 9 20.06 14.71 -49.03
C GLU A 9 19.53 14.86 -50.46
N ARG A 10 20.34 14.45 -51.44
CA ARG A 10 19.96 14.51 -52.87
C ARG A 10 18.87 13.50 -53.23
N PHE A 11 18.77 12.40 -52.47
CA PHE A 11 17.75 11.36 -52.59
C PHE A 11 17.26 10.99 -51.19
N PRO A 12 16.45 11.85 -50.55
CA PRO A 12 16.14 11.69 -49.15
C PRO A 12 15.21 10.50 -48.92
N LEU A 13 15.53 9.62 -47.97
CA LEU A 13 14.62 8.57 -47.51
C LEU A 13 13.32 9.17 -46.91
N LEU A 14 13.45 10.34 -46.29
CA LEU A 14 12.35 11.07 -45.68
C LEU A 14 12.08 12.36 -46.48
N GLN A 15 10.92 12.43 -47.14
CA GLN A 15 10.50 13.58 -47.95
C GLN A 15 10.00 14.74 -47.07
N ASP A 16 10.16 15.98 -47.54
CA ASP A 16 9.75 17.17 -46.79
C ASP A 16 8.25 17.51 -47.04
N PRO A 17 7.48 17.86 -45.99
CA PRO A 17 6.11 18.37 -46.12
C PRO A 17 6.02 19.77 -46.75
N PRO A 18 4.84 20.24 -47.17
CA PRO A 18 3.52 19.60 -47.02
C PRO A 18 3.32 18.37 -47.93
N PHE A 19 2.52 17.43 -47.45
CA PHE A 19 2.06 16.28 -48.25
C PHE A 19 0.66 16.54 -48.79
N SER A 20 0.39 16.11 -50.02
CA SER A 20 -0.92 16.19 -50.67
C SER A 20 -1.39 14.79 -51.05
N LEU A 21 -2.64 14.47 -50.69
CA LEU A 21 -3.32 13.21 -50.93
C LEU A 21 -4.58 13.47 -51.75
N LYS A 22 -4.63 12.92 -52.96
CA LYS A 22 -5.72 13.12 -53.90
C LYS A 22 -6.42 11.83 -54.28
N GLY A 23 -7.71 11.95 -54.58
CA GLY A 23 -8.57 10.83 -54.94
C GLY A 23 -8.64 9.79 -53.83
N THR A 24 -8.75 10.22 -52.58
CA THR A 24 -8.76 9.29 -51.44
C THR A 24 -10.18 8.80 -51.18
N ARG A 25 -10.41 7.51 -51.45
CA ARG A 25 -11.64 6.84 -51.02
C ARG A 25 -11.53 6.52 -49.54
N THR A 26 -12.53 6.89 -48.76
CA THR A 26 -12.53 6.75 -47.30
C THR A 26 -13.76 5.99 -46.85
N PHE A 27 -13.57 4.97 -46.02
CA PHE A 27 -14.63 4.28 -45.29
C PHE A 27 -14.48 4.61 -43.81
N LEU A 28 -15.51 5.17 -43.20
CA LEU A 28 -15.48 5.69 -41.84
C LEU A 28 -16.48 4.93 -40.97
N PHE A 29 -16.02 4.47 -39.81
CA PHE A 29 -16.81 3.72 -38.83
C PHE A 29 -16.66 4.36 -37.45
N LEU A 30 -17.77 4.71 -36.80
CA LEU A 30 -17.77 5.20 -35.42
C LEU A 30 -18.07 4.04 -34.47
N LEU A 31 -17.12 3.70 -33.61
CA LEU A 31 -17.16 2.52 -32.76
C LEU A 31 -17.38 2.91 -31.29
N PRO A 32 -18.34 2.29 -30.59
CA PRO A 32 -18.49 2.48 -29.15
C PRO A 32 -17.31 1.85 -28.40
N ALA A 33 -16.80 2.55 -27.38
CA ALA A 33 -15.59 2.18 -26.66
C ALA A 33 -15.71 2.44 -25.15
N ASP A 34 -14.95 1.71 -24.33
CA ASP A 34 -14.90 1.90 -22.88
C ASP A 34 -14.24 3.26 -22.52
N PRO A 35 -14.98 4.21 -21.90
CA PRO A 35 -14.44 5.50 -21.51
C PRO A 35 -13.22 5.41 -20.59
N ALA A 36 -13.17 4.44 -19.67
CA ALA A 36 -12.08 4.31 -18.70
C ALA A 36 -10.76 3.89 -19.39
N LYS A 37 -10.85 3.07 -20.44
CA LYS A 37 -9.70 2.67 -21.26
C LYS A 37 -9.15 3.85 -22.05
N LEU A 38 -10.03 4.68 -22.63
CA LEU A 38 -9.64 5.91 -23.32
C LEU A 38 -9.01 6.93 -22.38
N ASP A 39 -9.56 7.11 -21.18
CA ASP A 39 -8.98 7.99 -20.14
C ASP A 39 -7.58 7.51 -19.73
N ALA A 40 -7.40 6.21 -19.53
CA ALA A 40 -6.10 5.61 -19.22
C ALA A 40 -5.08 5.78 -20.37
N LEU A 41 -5.52 5.64 -21.63
CA LEU A 41 -4.69 5.91 -22.81
C LEU A 41 -4.21 7.36 -22.83
N LEU A 42 -5.11 8.33 -22.67
CA LEU A 42 -4.76 9.75 -22.73
C LEU A 42 -3.89 10.19 -21.54
N ALA A 43 -4.17 9.70 -20.33
CA ALA A 43 -3.33 9.96 -19.16
C ALA A 43 -1.90 9.44 -19.36
N ARG A 44 -1.75 8.23 -19.91
CA ARG A 44 -0.43 7.64 -20.22
C ARG A 44 0.32 8.45 -21.29
N THR A 45 -0.37 8.87 -22.33
CA THR A 45 0.24 9.57 -23.48
C THR A 45 0.60 11.03 -23.16
N PHE A 46 -0.32 11.77 -22.52
CA PHE A 46 -0.25 13.22 -22.36
C PHE A 46 -0.15 13.71 -20.92
N GLY A 47 -0.32 12.87 -19.90
CA GLY A 47 -0.34 13.31 -18.49
C GLY A 47 0.92 14.05 -18.03
N TRP A 48 2.05 13.82 -18.69
CA TRP A 48 3.31 14.53 -18.46
C TRP A 48 3.30 16.01 -18.89
N ALA A 49 2.37 16.41 -19.74
CA ALA A 49 2.33 17.74 -20.34
C ALA A 49 1.46 18.72 -19.52
N ALA A 50 0.69 18.21 -18.56
CA ALA A 50 -0.12 19.03 -17.66
C ALA A 50 0.76 19.85 -16.69
N PRO A 51 0.35 21.07 -16.30
CA PRO A 51 -0.88 21.75 -16.72
C PRO A 51 -0.72 22.56 -18.02
N THR A 52 0.46 22.55 -18.66
CA THR A 52 0.72 23.38 -19.84
C THR A 52 -0.10 22.94 -21.06
N VAL A 53 -0.22 21.62 -21.25
CA VAL A 53 -1.15 21.02 -22.22
C VAL A 53 -1.91 19.90 -21.52
N GLU A 54 -3.20 20.09 -21.35
CA GLU A 54 -4.11 19.09 -20.80
C GLU A 54 -4.92 18.48 -21.94
N VAL A 55 -5.02 17.16 -21.96
CA VAL A 55 -5.75 16.42 -23.00
C VAL A 55 -6.68 15.41 -22.32
N SER A 56 -7.95 15.45 -22.68
CA SER A 56 -9.01 14.58 -22.17
C SER A 56 -9.89 14.09 -23.32
N ARG A 57 -10.66 13.02 -23.11
CA ARG A 57 -11.55 12.50 -24.15
C ARG A 57 -12.71 13.47 -24.40
N LEU A 58 -13.11 13.64 -25.66
CA LEU A 58 -14.31 14.39 -26.03
C LEU A 58 -15.58 13.53 -25.91
N GLY A 59 -15.45 12.20 -25.99
CA GLY A 59 -16.58 11.26 -25.94
C GLY A 59 -16.16 9.84 -25.57
N SER A 60 -17.04 8.87 -25.84
CA SER A 60 -16.85 7.43 -25.57
C SER A 60 -16.80 6.60 -26.85
N HIS A 61 -16.28 7.19 -27.93
CA HIS A 61 -16.23 6.55 -29.25
C HIS A 61 -14.85 6.70 -29.87
N VAL A 62 -14.51 5.75 -30.72
CA VAL A 62 -13.31 5.75 -31.56
C VAL A 62 -13.76 5.81 -33.02
N LEU A 63 -13.09 6.60 -33.84
CA LEU A 63 -13.30 6.58 -35.29
C LEU A 63 -12.27 5.65 -35.93
N LEU A 64 -12.73 4.67 -36.68
CA LEU A 64 -11.91 3.86 -37.57
C LEU A 64 -12.10 4.36 -39.00
N ALA A 65 -11.05 4.89 -39.61
CA ALA A 65 -11.04 5.28 -41.02
C ALA A 65 -10.16 4.33 -41.83
N ILE A 66 -10.68 3.85 -42.94
CA ILE A 66 -9.93 3.09 -43.95
C ILE A 66 -9.84 3.95 -45.19
N THR A 67 -8.62 4.29 -45.60
CA THR A 67 -8.37 5.14 -46.77
C THR A 67 -7.65 4.35 -47.85
N ASP A 68 -8.02 4.64 -49.09
CA ASP A 68 -7.37 4.16 -50.31
C ASP A 68 -7.07 5.39 -51.18
N THR A 69 -5.82 5.84 -51.11
CA THR A 69 -5.34 7.07 -51.75
C THR A 69 -4.71 6.75 -53.10
N ALA A 70 -5.23 7.37 -54.16
CA ALA A 70 -4.71 7.20 -55.51
C ALA A 70 -3.38 7.93 -55.72
N GLU A 71 -3.22 9.14 -55.18
CA GLU A 71 -2.02 9.96 -55.38
C GLU A 71 -1.59 10.65 -54.08
N ALA A 72 -0.49 10.19 -53.48
CA ALA A 72 0.21 10.85 -52.38
C ALA A 72 1.53 11.45 -52.89
N SER A 73 1.75 12.74 -52.61
CA SER A 73 2.92 13.49 -53.07
C SER A 73 3.48 14.41 -51.96
N ALA A 74 4.80 14.63 -51.98
CA ALA A 74 5.49 15.57 -51.09
C ALA A 74 5.64 16.96 -51.73
N ALA A 75 6.25 17.89 -51.01
CA ALA A 75 6.40 19.28 -51.46
C ALA A 75 7.31 19.43 -52.70
N ASP A 76 8.31 18.56 -52.87
CA ASP A 76 9.17 18.56 -54.06
C ASP A 76 8.50 17.74 -55.18
N PRO A 77 8.02 18.40 -56.26
CA PRO A 77 7.32 17.72 -57.34
C PRO A 77 8.21 16.74 -58.13
N ASN A 78 9.54 16.82 -57.99
CA ASN A 78 10.47 15.94 -58.72
C ASN A 78 10.54 14.53 -58.12
N LEU A 79 9.98 14.30 -56.92
CA LEU A 79 9.99 13.00 -56.25
C LEU A 79 8.83 12.08 -56.68
N GLY A 80 7.91 12.58 -57.50
CA GLY A 80 6.76 11.82 -58.00
C GLY A 80 5.65 11.61 -56.96
N HIS A 81 4.78 10.65 -57.24
CA HIS A 81 3.66 10.28 -56.38
C HIS A 81 3.55 8.76 -56.23
N PHE A 82 2.86 8.31 -55.20
CA PHE A 82 2.55 6.89 -54.98
C PHE A 82 1.12 6.71 -54.45
N ALA A 83 0.53 5.55 -54.72
CA ALA A 83 -0.76 5.16 -54.16
C ALA A 83 -0.54 4.34 -52.89
N TYR A 84 -1.42 4.44 -51.90
CA TYR A 84 -1.34 3.59 -50.71
C TYR A 84 -2.69 3.50 -49.99
N GLN A 85 -2.80 2.47 -49.16
CA GLN A 85 -3.96 2.22 -48.30
C GLN A 85 -3.56 2.41 -46.83
N GLU A 86 -4.49 2.84 -45.99
CA GLU A 86 -4.23 3.04 -44.57
C GLU A 86 -5.47 2.78 -43.71
N ALA A 87 -5.24 2.18 -42.54
CA ALA A 87 -6.24 2.06 -41.49
C ALA A 87 -5.83 2.90 -40.29
N THR A 88 -6.69 3.81 -39.84
CA THR A 88 -6.38 4.76 -38.77
C THR A 88 -7.46 4.76 -37.71
N PHE A 89 -7.05 4.63 -36.45
CA PHE A 89 -7.90 4.77 -35.28
C PHE A 89 -7.71 6.16 -34.69
N PHE A 90 -8.79 6.94 -34.61
CA PHE A 90 -8.81 8.27 -34.01
C PHE A 90 -9.61 8.26 -32.71
N VAL A 91 -9.04 8.88 -31.69
CA VAL A 91 -9.72 9.17 -30.41
C VAL A 91 -10.03 10.68 -30.40
N PRO A 92 -11.30 11.08 -30.42
CA PRO A 92 -11.68 12.47 -30.24
C PRO A 92 -11.27 13.00 -28.87
N VAL A 93 -10.55 14.12 -28.86
CA VAL A 93 -10.02 14.75 -27.66
C VAL A 93 -10.42 16.22 -27.54
N GLN A 94 -10.44 16.69 -26.30
CA GLN A 94 -10.56 18.09 -25.94
C GLN A 94 -9.56 18.41 -24.84
N GLY A 95 -9.17 19.66 -24.71
CA GLY A 95 -8.12 20.02 -23.77
C GLY A 95 -7.89 21.50 -23.62
N THR A 96 -6.85 21.85 -22.87
CA THR A 96 -6.36 23.22 -22.75
C THR A 96 -4.88 23.27 -23.13
N ARG A 97 -4.47 24.35 -23.79
CA ARG A 97 -3.06 24.70 -24.03
C ARG A 97 -2.82 26.09 -23.49
N GLU A 98 -1.96 26.20 -22.47
CA GLU A 98 -1.72 27.46 -21.76
C GLU A 98 -3.04 28.12 -21.29
N GLY A 99 -4.02 27.30 -20.90
CA GLY A 99 -5.36 27.74 -20.48
C GLY A 99 -6.36 28.03 -21.62
N LEU A 100 -5.95 27.96 -22.90
CA LEU A 100 -6.85 28.12 -24.04
C LEU A 100 -7.45 26.77 -24.46
N PRO A 101 -8.78 26.64 -24.60
CA PRO A 101 -9.40 25.38 -24.97
C PRO A 101 -9.10 25.00 -26.43
N PHE A 102 -8.98 23.70 -26.69
CA PHE A 102 -8.88 23.14 -28.04
C PHE A 102 -9.67 21.83 -28.16
N HIS A 103 -10.00 21.47 -29.41
CA HIS A 103 -10.54 20.16 -29.80
C HIS A 103 -9.64 19.56 -30.87
N GLY A 104 -9.55 18.23 -30.93
CA GLY A 104 -8.72 17.57 -31.93
C GLY A 104 -8.88 16.05 -31.93
N LEU A 105 -7.99 15.36 -32.65
CA LEU A 105 -7.94 13.91 -32.72
C LEU A 105 -6.57 13.39 -32.28
N HIS A 106 -6.55 12.38 -31.43
CA HIS A 106 -5.35 11.60 -31.11
C HIS A 106 -5.34 10.29 -31.91
N VAL A 107 -4.18 9.84 -32.40
CA VAL A 107 -4.05 8.63 -33.24
C VAL A 107 -3.18 7.61 -32.50
N PRO A 108 -3.77 6.70 -31.73
CA PRO A 108 -3.03 5.65 -31.04
C PRO A 108 -2.56 4.51 -31.96
N PHE A 109 -3.27 4.25 -33.06
CA PHE A 109 -2.94 3.16 -34.00
C PHE A 109 -3.19 3.59 -35.44
N ILE A 110 -2.23 3.29 -36.32
CA ILE A 110 -2.29 3.67 -37.74
C ILE A 110 -1.41 2.72 -38.58
N TYR A 111 -1.98 2.21 -39.67
CA TYR A 111 -1.45 1.08 -40.41
C TYR A 111 -1.46 1.33 -41.93
N PRO A 112 -0.43 1.97 -42.51
CA PRO A 112 -0.32 2.16 -43.95
C PRO A 112 0.29 0.95 -44.68
N SER A 113 -0.01 0.82 -45.96
CA SER A 113 0.57 -0.18 -46.86
C SER A 113 1.95 0.19 -47.41
N GLU A 114 2.35 1.45 -47.31
CA GLU A 114 3.59 1.95 -47.91
C GLU A 114 4.62 2.43 -46.90
N GLY A 115 5.87 1.97 -47.08
CA GLY A 115 6.97 2.25 -46.16
C GLY A 115 7.33 3.73 -46.05
N LEU A 116 7.21 4.49 -47.15
CA LEU A 116 7.43 5.94 -47.14
C LEU A 116 6.41 6.66 -46.23
N ALA A 117 5.15 6.22 -46.26
CA ALA A 117 4.12 6.77 -45.38
C ALA A 117 4.42 6.47 -43.91
N VAL A 118 4.96 5.28 -43.59
CA VAL A 118 5.39 4.90 -42.23
C VAL A 118 6.48 5.83 -41.72
N VAL A 119 7.58 5.95 -42.47
CA VAL A 119 8.74 6.76 -42.08
C VAL A 119 8.35 8.23 -41.92
N ALA A 120 7.63 8.80 -42.89
CA ALA A 120 7.17 10.18 -42.84
C ALA A 120 6.28 10.47 -41.61
N GLY A 121 5.29 9.62 -41.33
CA GLY A 121 4.41 9.79 -40.19
C GLY A 121 5.13 9.73 -38.85
N ARG A 122 6.05 8.78 -38.68
CA ARG A 122 6.78 8.59 -37.42
C ARG A 122 7.78 9.71 -37.16
N GLU A 123 8.63 10.00 -38.14
CA GLU A 123 9.78 10.91 -37.96
C GLU A 123 9.37 12.38 -37.95
N LEU A 124 8.38 12.78 -38.76
CA LEU A 124 7.95 14.18 -38.84
C LEU A 124 6.88 14.48 -37.80
N TYR A 125 5.85 13.64 -37.70
CA TYR A 125 4.61 13.96 -37.00
C TYR A 125 4.40 13.20 -35.68
N GLY A 126 5.23 12.20 -35.37
CA GLY A 126 5.05 11.38 -34.16
C GLY A 126 3.88 10.41 -34.25
N LEU A 127 3.39 10.10 -35.45
CA LEU A 127 2.31 9.13 -35.65
C LEU A 127 2.85 7.71 -35.48
N PRO A 128 2.18 6.82 -34.71
CA PRO A 128 2.67 5.48 -34.41
C PRO A 128 2.43 4.50 -35.57
N LYS A 129 2.88 4.85 -36.78
CA LYS A 129 2.67 4.05 -38.00
C LYS A 129 3.40 2.72 -37.94
N LYS A 130 2.72 1.66 -38.37
CA LYS A 130 3.25 0.30 -38.59
C LYS A 130 2.84 -0.21 -39.97
N PRO A 131 3.73 -0.86 -40.72
CA PRO A 131 3.40 -1.38 -42.05
C PRO A 131 2.33 -2.48 -41.95
N ALA A 132 1.36 -2.47 -42.86
CA ALA A 132 0.29 -3.45 -42.93
C ALA A 132 -0.13 -3.74 -44.38
N THR A 133 -0.70 -4.91 -44.64
CA THR A 133 -1.39 -5.20 -45.89
C THR A 133 -2.88 -4.98 -45.70
N LEU A 134 -3.51 -4.20 -46.57
CA LEU A 134 -4.95 -3.93 -46.50
C LEU A 134 -5.69 -4.61 -47.65
N THR A 135 -6.92 -5.01 -47.36
CA THR A 135 -7.90 -5.45 -48.35
C THR A 135 -9.00 -4.40 -48.38
N VAL A 136 -9.21 -3.77 -49.54
CA VAL A 136 -10.24 -2.73 -49.76
C VAL A 136 -10.94 -3.02 -51.09
N PRO A 137 -12.28 -2.85 -51.19
CA PRO A 137 -13.01 -3.03 -52.45
C PRO A 137 -12.46 -2.16 -53.59
N SER A 138 -12.00 -2.78 -54.67
CA SER A 138 -11.36 -2.07 -55.79
C SER A 138 -12.32 -1.16 -56.56
N ASP A 139 -13.60 -1.55 -56.64
CA ASP A 139 -14.69 -0.76 -57.24
C ASP A 139 -15.22 0.34 -56.31
N GLY A 140 -14.79 0.35 -55.04
CA GLY A 140 -15.25 1.27 -54.01
C GLY A 140 -16.62 0.93 -53.43
N ASP A 141 -17.25 -0.20 -53.84
CA ASP A 141 -18.59 -0.57 -53.38
C ASP A 141 -18.56 -1.56 -52.22
N PHE A 142 -18.26 -1.05 -51.02
CA PHE A 142 -18.39 -1.80 -49.78
C PHE A 142 -19.84 -2.23 -49.50
N TRP A 143 -20.82 -1.44 -49.95
CA TRP A 143 -22.24 -1.62 -49.61
C TRP A 143 -22.88 -2.81 -50.32
N GLY A 144 -22.31 -3.25 -51.45
CA GLY A 144 -22.68 -4.50 -52.12
C GLY A 144 -22.46 -5.75 -51.28
N GLY A 145 -21.68 -5.69 -50.18
CA GLY A 145 -21.47 -6.78 -49.23
C GLY A 145 -20.69 -7.98 -49.78
N THR A 146 -20.00 -7.79 -50.90
CA THR A 146 -19.26 -8.86 -51.61
C THR A 146 -17.80 -8.97 -51.16
N THR A 147 -17.17 -7.86 -50.79
CA THR A 147 -15.74 -7.80 -50.43
C THR A 147 -15.59 -7.16 -49.05
N PRO A 148 -15.06 -7.90 -48.05
CA PRO A 148 -14.77 -7.34 -46.74
C PRO A 148 -13.57 -6.39 -46.80
N ILE A 149 -13.52 -5.43 -45.88
CA ILE A 149 -12.34 -4.61 -45.64
C ILE A 149 -11.53 -5.25 -44.52
N GLY A 150 -10.20 -5.23 -44.56
CA GLY A 150 -9.40 -5.77 -43.47
C GLY A 150 -7.95 -5.32 -43.52
N ALA A 151 -7.25 -5.48 -42.40
CA ALA A 151 -5.82 -5.18 -42.29
C ALA A 151 -5.08 -6.36 -41.66
N ARG A 152 -3.86 -6.60 -42.13
CA ARG A 152 -2.93 -7.60 -41.60
C ARG A 152 -1.57 -6.97 -41.37
N CYS A 153 -0.85 -7.36 -40.33
CA CYS A 153 0.52 -6.91 -40.13
C CYS A 153 1.39 -7.99 -39.49
N LEU A 154 2.70 -7.77 -39.49
CA LEU A 154 3.63 -8.61 -38.75
C LEU A 154 3.39 -8.41 -37.25
N ALA A 155 2.82 -9.42 -36.59
CA ALA A 155 2.42 -9.37 -35.19
C ALA A 155 2.66 -10.71 -34.48
N ALA A 156 2.52 -10.69 -33.15
CA ALA A 156 2.62 -11.85 -32.28
C ALA A 156 1.34 -12.00 -31.46
N GLU A 157 0.77 -13.20 -31.47
CA GLU A 157 -0.35 -13.57 -30.59
C GLU A 157 0.08 -13.50 -29.11
N ASN A 158 1.29 -13.96 -28.80
CA ASN A 158 1.86 -14.01 -27.45
C ASN A 158 3.36 -13.67 -27.46
N PHE A 159 3.90 -13.20 -26.33
CA PHE A 159 5.33 -12.94 -26.15
C PHE A 159 6.09 -14.16 -25.60
N ASP A 160 5.92 -15.32 -26.23
CA ASP A 160 6.48 -16.61 -25.79
C ASP A 160 7.81 -16.98 -26.49
N GLY A 161 8.35 -16.06 -27.31
CA GLY A 161 9.54 -16.28 -28.11
C GLY A 161 9.29 -16.89 -29.49
N SER A 162 8.02 -17.12 -29.87
CA SER A 162 7.65 -17.52 -31.23
C SER A 162 7.95 -16.42 -32.26
N ALA A 163 8.18 -16.83 -33.50
CA ALA A 163 8.39 -15.90 -34.60
C ALA A 163 7.09 -15.15 -34.92
N TRP A 164 7.19 -13.84 -35.13
CA TRP A 164 6.07 -13.01 -35.54
C TRP A 164 5.60 -13.42 -36.92
N LYS A 165 4.29 -13.37 -37.16
CA LYS A 165 3.64 -13.79 -38.40
C LYS A 165 2.80 -12.66 -38.96
N ASP A 166 2.46 -12.76 -40.24
CA ASP A 166 1.45 -11.87 -40.82
C ASP A 166 0.07 -12.28 -40.29
N GLU A 167 -0.43 -11.55 -39.29
CA GLU A 167 -1.68 -11.83 -38.59
C GLU A 167 -2.77 -10.82 -38.98
N PRO A 168 -4.05 -11.24 -39.00
CA PRO A 168 -5.16 -10.30 -39.14
C PRO A 168 -5.24 -9.39 -37.92
N LEU A 169 -5.54 -8.10 -38.14
CA LEU A 169 -5.82 -7.14 -37.07
C LEU A 169 -7.32 -7.00 -36.84
N PHE A 170 -8.05 -6.81 -37.95
CA PHE A 170 -9.49 -6.72 -37.95
C PHE A 170 -10.05 -7.02 -39.35
N SER A 171 -11.34 -7.33 -39.40
CA SER A 171 -12.13 -7.39 -40.63
C SER A 171 -13.45 -6.65 -40.47
N ILE A 172 -13.90 -6.00 -41.54
CA ILE A 172 -15.14 -5.23 -41.60
C ILE A 172 -15.98 -5.85 -42.72
N SER A 173 -17.18 -6.29 -42.36
CA SER A 173 -18.12 -6.86 -43.31
C SER A 173 -19.43 -6.09 -43.28
N ALA A 174 -20.12 -6.04 -44.42
CA ALA A 174 -21.46 -5.49 -44.54
C ALA A 174 -22.38 -6.51 -45.19
N THR A 175 -23.61 -6.61 -44.69
CA THR A 175 -24.68 -7.26 -45.46
C THR A 175 -25.07 -6.35 -46.63
N ALA A 176 -25.26 -6.94 -47.82
CA ALA A 176 -25.65 -6.21 -49.03
C ALA A 176 -26.82 -5.24 -48.76
N GLN A 177 -26.58 -3.97 -49.05
CA GLN A 177 -27.50 -2.88 -48.77
C GLN A 177 -27.34 -1.76 -49.80
N SER A 178 -28.46 -1.13 -50.15
CA SER A 178 -28.40 0.17 -50.82
C SER A 178 -28.14 1.24 -49.77
N PRO A 179 -27.15 2.13 -49.95
CA PRO A 179 -26.98 3.28 -49.08
C PRO A 179 -28.28 4.07 -48.96
N ILE A 180 -28.60 4.52 -47.74
CA ILE A 180 -29.89 5.16 -47.42
C ILE A 180 -29.98 6.56 -48.05
N ALA A 181 -28.84 7.18 -48.38
CA ALA A 181 -28.76 8.52 -48.97
C ALA A 181 -27.47 8.74 -49.79
N GLU A 182 -27.61 9.38 -50.97
CA GLU A 182 -26.59 10.22 -51.63
C GLU A 182 -26.92 11.68 -51.22
N LEU A 183 -26.49 12.08 -50.03
CA LEU A 183 -26.72 13.45 -49.57
C LEU A 183 -25.37 14.08 -49.22
N ALA A 184 -24.92 15.00 -50.07
CA ALA A 184 -23.82 15.90 -49.74
C ALA A 184 -24.15 16.78 -48.52
N ASP A 185 -25.44 17.03 -48.24
CA ASP A 185 -25.87 17.97 -47.20
C ASP A 185 -26.14 17.33 -45.81
N THR A 186 -26.51 16.04 -45.71
CA THR A 186 -26.87 15.44 -44.39
C THR A 186 -25.73 14.80 -43.62
N LEU A 187 -24.55 14.56 -44.20
CA LEU A 187 -23.43 14.09 -43.38
C LEU A 187 -22.95 15.19 -42.44
N LEU A 188 -22.93 16.45 -42.89
CA LEU A 188 -22.64 17.61 -42.04
C LEU A 188 -23.69 17.78 -40.95
N ASP A 189 -24.98 17.68 -41.29
CA ASP A 189 -26.07 17.76 -40.29
C ASP A 189 -26.09 16.58 -39.30
N ALA A 190 -25.73 15.36 -39.75
CA ALA A 190 -25.64 14.18 -38.89
C ALA A 190 -24.39 14.20 -38.00
N VAL A 191 -23.27 14.73 -38.50
CA VAL A 191 -22.06 15.03 -37.73
C VAL A 191 -22.35 16.14 -36.71
N ASP A 192 -23.02 17.22 -37.09
CA ASP A 192 -23.48 18.30 -36.18
C ASP A 192 -24.47 17.77 -35.13
N GLY A 193 -25.34 16.83 -35.50
CA GLY A 193 -26.30 16.19 -34.60
C GLY A 193 -25.66 15.24 -33.59
N PHE A 194 -24.54 14.59 -33.93
CA PHE A 194 -23.85 13.62 -33.07
C PHE A 194 -22.74 14.24 -32.22
N PHE A 195 -22.08 15.29 -32.74
CA PHE A 195 -20.95 15.97 -32.08
C PHE A 195 -21.36 17.32 -31.45
N GLY A 196 -22.57 17.83 -31.68
CA GLY A 196 -22.99 19.18 -31.27
C GLY A 196 -22.59 20.24 -32.30
N PRO A 197 -22.90 21.54 -32.10
CA PRO A 197 -22.56 22.61 -33.05
C PRO A 197 -21.04 22.82 -33.07
N LEU A 198 -20.35 21.98 -33.84
CA LEU A 198 -18.91 21.98 -34.05
C LEU A 198 -18.68 22.31 -35.53
N PRO A 199 -18.17 23.51 -35.85
CA PRO A 199 -18.08 23.96 -37.23
C PRO A 199 -17.16 23.08 -38.09
N ALA A 200 -17.27 23.24 -39.41
CA ALA A 200 -16.57 22.55 -40.52
C ALA A 200 -15.04 22.28 -40.40
N HIS A 201 -14.38 22.62 -39.30
CA HIS A 201 -12.99 22.37 -38.99
C HIS A 201 -12.66 20.93 -38.55
N LEU A 202 -13.61 20.04 -38.24
CA LEU A 202 -13.26 18.62 -37.98
C LEU A 202 -12.84 17.85 -39.24
N PHE A 203 -13.23 18.32 -40.42
CA PHE A 203 -12.64 17.85 -41.69
C PHE A 203 -11.27 18.50 -41.92
N GLY A 204 -10.92 19.62 -41.27
CA GLY A 204 -9.55 20.11 -41.18
C GLY A 204 -8.84 19.57 -39.95
N GLN A 205 -8.37 18.31 -39.97
CA GLN A 205 -8.00 17.60 -38.75
C GLN A 205 -6.83 18.25 -38.00
N ASP A 206 -7.09 18.78 -36.82
CA ASP A 206 -6.07 19.12 -35.83
C ASP A 206 -5.71 17.84 -35.06
N LEU A 207 -4.56 17.25 -35.38
CA LEU A 207 -4.04 16.05 -34.74
C LEU A 207 -3.15 16.42 -33.57
N VAL A 208 -3.44 15.87 -32.39
CA VAL A 208 -2.62 16.03 -31.19
C VAL A 208 -1.88 14.73 -30.92
N GLN A 209 -0.56 14.77 -31.00
CA GLN A 209 0.28 13.57 -30.95
C GLN A 209 1.44 13.68 -29.97
N LEU A 210 1.85 12.52 -29.48
CA LEU A 210 3.08 12.35 -28.74
C LEU A 210 4.20 11.99 -29.72
N LYS A 211 5.13 12.92 -29.94
CA LYS A 211 6.35 12.64 -30.69
C LYS A 211 7.46 12.22 -29.74
N GLN A 212 8.02 11.03 -29.94
CA GLN A 212 9.13 10.51 -29.14
C GLN A 212 10.23 9.91 -30.01
N VAL A 213 11.48 10.15 -29.59
CA VAL A 213 12.66 9.47 -30.12
C VAL A 213 13.38 8.81 -28.95
N ALA A 214 13.55 7.50 -29.02
CA ALA A 214 14.21 6.73 -27.98
C ALA A 214 15.71 7.05 -27.93
N ASP A 215 16.28 6.96 -26.73
CA ASP A 215 17.72 6.94 -26.52
C ASP A 215 18.26 5.53 -26.80
N VAL A 216 19.28 5.46 -27.64
CA VAL A 216 19.96 4.22 -28.02
C VAL A 216 21.18 3.94 -27.14
N SER A 217 21.46 4.78 -26.14
CA SER A 217 22.48 4.53 -25.13
C SER A 217 22.07 3.37 -24.20
N PRO A 218 23.02 2.59 -23.67
CA PRO A 218 22.70 1.53 -22.71
C PRO A 218 22.00 2.11 -21.47
N GLY A 219 20.77 1.67 -21.19
CA GLY A 219 19.96 2.09 -20.06
C GLY A 219 18.84 1.09 -19.81
N GLY A 220 18.39 0.98 -18.56
CA GLY A 220 17.39 0.00 -18.12
C GLY A 220 16.03 0.08 -18.84
N ILE A 221 15.13 -0.83 -18.48
CA ILE A 221 13.76 -0.91 -19.02
C ILE A 221 12.83 -0.14 -18.05
N PRO A 222 12.06 0.86 -18.50
CA PRO A 222 11.86 1.30 -19.88
C PRO A 222 13.00 2.18 -20.43
N PRO A 223 13.25 2.15 -21.75
CA PRO A 223 14.31 2.93 -22.39
C PRO A 223 14.11 4.43 -22.19
N LYS A 224 15.23 5.14 -22.04
CA LYS A 224 15.24 6.61 -21.99
C LYS A 224 14.78 7.19 -23.34
N VAL A 225 14.34 8.45 -23.34
CA VAL A 225 13.98 9.19 -24.56
C VAL A 225 14.92 10.38 -24.76
N LEU A 226 15.45 10.54 -25.97
CA LEU A 226 16.25 11.72 -26.37
C LEU A 226 15.35 12.92 -26.63
N TYR A 227 14.17 12.66 -27.19
CA TYR A 227 13.22 13.69 -27.57
C TYR A 227 11.82 13.29 -27.17
N ARG A 228 11.08 14.23 -26.58
CA ARG A 228 9.65 14.11 -26.31
C ARG A 228 8.97 15.45 -26.52
N ALA A 229 7.88 15.43 -27.28
CA ALA A 229 7.05 16.61 -27.51
C ALA A 229 5.57 16.26 -27.65
N VAL A 230 4.70 17.18 -27.25
CA VAL A 230 3.32 17.24 -27.75
C VAL A 230 3.33 18.04 -29.04
N THR A 231 2.93 17.40 -30.12
CA THR A 231 2.89 18.00 -31.46
C THR A 231 1.47 18.17 -31.93
N HIS A 232 1.26 19.24 -32.69
CA HIS A 232 0.01 19.56 -33.33
C HIS A 232 0.20 19.58 -34.84
N VAL A 233 -0.58 18.76 -35.54
CA VAL A 233 -0.43 18.58 -36.98
C VAL A 233 -1.76 18.88 -37.64
N GLN A 234 -1.73 19.79 -38.62
CA GLN A 234 -2.92 20.14 -39.37
C GLN A 234 -3.03 19.26 -40.61
N ALA A 235 -4.18 18.62 -40.76
CA ALA A 235 -4.53 17.81 -41.92
C ALA A 235 -5.78 18.36 -42.62
N PRO A 236 -5.68 19.50 -43.34
CA PRO A 236 -6.84 20.10 -44.03
C PRO A 236 -7.42 19.16 -45.09
N VAL A 237 -8.75 19.00 -45.09
CA VAL A 237 -9.51 18.44 -46.22
C VAL A 237 -9.92 19.58 -47.15
N ASP A 238 -9.57 19.42 -48.42
CA ASP A 238 -9.80 20.43 -49.46
C ASP A 238 -11.17 20.25 -50.14
N ASN A 239 -11.64 19.01 -50.30
CA ASN A 239 -12.93 18.69 -50.90
C ASN A 239 -13.44 17.32 -50.42
N VAL A 240 -14.76 17.17 -50.28
CA VAL A 240 -15.43 15.90 -49.98
C VAL A 240 -16.55 15.68 -51.01
N THR A 241 -16.55 14.52 -51.64
CA THR A 241 -17.51 14.13 -52.69
C THR A 241 -17.96 12.68 -52.49
N ASN A 242 -18.96 12.24 -53.27
CA ASN A 242 -19.44 10.85 -53.31
C ASN A 242 -19.78 10.26 -51.93
N VAL A 243 -20.38 11.08 -51.06
CA VAL A 243 -20.77 10.67 -49.70
C VAL A 243 -21.95 9.70 -49.72
N ARG A 244 -21.76 8.53 -49.11
CA ARG A 244 -22.75 7.48 -48.96
C ARG A 244 -22.80 7.03 -47.50
N VAL A 245 -24.00 6.95 -46.94
CA VAL A 245 -24.22 6.45 -45.58
C VAL A 245 -25.07 5.17 -45.66
N GLY A 246 -24.58 4.10 -45.06
CA GLY A 246 -25.32 2.84 -44.97
C GLY A 246 -25.98 2.64 -43.61
N ASP A 247 -26.80 1.60 -43.53
CA ASP A 247 -27.35 1.08 -42.29
C ASP A 247 -26.22 0.44 -41.47
N ALA A 248 -25.77 1.14 -40.42
CA ALA A 248 -24.68 0.71 -39.56
C ALA A 248 -25.00 -0.61 -38.84
N SER A 249 -26.28 -0.94 -38.62
CA SER A 249 -26.71 -2.21 -38.02
C SER A 249 -26.40 -3.44 -38.89
N LYS A 250 -26.14 -3.22 -40.18
CA LYS A 250 -25.75 -4.27 -41.15
C LYS A 250 -24.25 -4.39 -41.32
N VAL A 251 -23.47 -3.63 -40.56
CA VAL A 251 -22.01 -3.63 -40.58
C VAL A 251 -21.49 -4.29 -39.29
N THR A 252 -20.47 -5.12 -39.43
CA THR A 252 -19.77 -5.73 -38.29
C THR A 252 -18.27 -5.53 -38.48
N VAL A 253 -17.63 -5.00 -37.43
CA VAL A 253 -16.17 -4.91 -37.32
C VAL A 253 -15.71 -5.97 -36.32
N HIS A 254 -15.00 -6.97 -36.81
CA HIS A 254 -14.38 -8.03 -36.01
C HIS A 254 -12.92 -7.68 -35.72
N PHE A 255 -12.50 -7.75 -34.45
CA PHE A 255 -11.14 -7.46 -33.99
C PHE A 255 -10.45 -8.70 -33.41
N GLU A 256 -9.22 -8.90 -33.84
CA GLU A 256 -8.37 -10.00 -33.38
C GLU A 256 -7.72 -9.67 -32.03
N THR A 257 -7.30 -10.71 -31.31
CA THR A 257 -6.58 -10.56 -30.03
C THR A 257 -5.10 -10.88 -30.22
N LEU A 258 -4.27 -9.84 -30.22
CA LEU A 258 -2.82 -9.96 -30.44
C LEU A 258 -2.05 -9.23 -29.33
N ALA A 259 -1.08 -9.89 -28.70
CA ALA A 259 -0.25 -9.30 -27.66
C ALA A 259 0.59 -8.11 -28.18
N SER A 260 1.07 -8.16 -29.42
CA SER A 260 1.86 -7.09 -30.02
C SER A 260 1.03 -5.91 -30.54
N GLU A 261 -0.26 -6.11 -30.78
CA GLU A 261 -1.21 -5.10 -31.30
C GLU A 261 -2.50 -5.08 -30.47
N PRO A 262 -2.46 -4.60 -29.22
CA PRO A 262 -3.58 -4.68 -28.28
C PRO A 262 -4.65 -3.61 -28.56
N ILE A 263 -5.16 -3.53 -29.79
CA ILE A 263 -6.13 -2.52 -30.25
C ILE A 263 -7.38 -2.54 -29.35
N ARG A 264 -7.96 -3.73 -29.14
CA ARG A 264 -9.15 -3.92 -28.30
C ARG A 264 -8.93 -3.49 -26.86
N ASP A 265 -7.85 -3.96 -26.25
CA ASP A 265 -7.56 -3.73 -24.83
C ASP A 265 -7.22 -2.27 -24.52
N VAL A 266 -6.53 -1.60 -25.44
CA VAL A 266 -6.13 -0.19 -25.30
C VAL A 266 -7.30 0.75 -25.58
N LEU A 267 -8.10 0.46 -26.61
CA LEU A 267 -9.22 1.32 -27.00
C LEU A 267 -10.52 0.98 -26.26
N GLY A 268 -10.62 -0.19 -25.63
CA GLY A 268 -11.85 -0.64 -24.97
C GLY A 268 -12.93 -1.09 -25.95
N LEU A 269 -12.54 -1.78 -27.02
CA LEU A 269 -13.45 -2.29 -28.07
C LEU A 269 -13.81 -3.76 -27.83
N ALA A 270 -15.06 -4.12 -28.13
CA ALA A 270 -15.48 -5.52 -28.15
C ALA A 270 -14.86 -6.29 -29.33
N GLU A 271 -14.99 -7.62 -29.31
CA GLU A 271 -14.53 -8.49 -30.41
C GLU A 271 -15.27 -8.19 -31.71
N ASP A 272 -16.59 -8.31 -31.66
CA ASP A 272 -17.49 -7.93 -32.73
C ASP A 272 -18.19 -6.64 -32.34
N VAL A 273 -18.00 -5.60 -33.16
CA VAL A 273 -18.54 -4.28 -32.93
C VAL A 273 -19.47 -3.91 -34.09
N THR A 274 -20.73 -3.64 -33.76
CA THR A 274 -21.62 -2.91 -34.67
C THR A 274 -21.33 -1.42 -34.53
N PRO A 275 -20.90 -0.73 -35.61
CA PRO A 275 -20.64 0.69 -35.55
C PRO A 275 -21.95 1.47 -35.33
N VAL A 276 -21.84 2.66 -34.74
CA VAL A 276 -22.95 3.60 -34.59
C VAL A 276 -23.18 4.38 -35.89
N LEU A 277 -22.11 4.60 -36.66
CA LEU A 277 -22.12 5.22 -37.97
C LEU A 277 -21.20 4.44 -38.92
N ALA A 278 -21.66 4.19 -40.14
CA ALA A 278 -20.83 3.68 -41.23
C ALA A 278 -21.07 4.53 -42.48
N ALA A 279 -20.01 5.10 -43.04
CA ALA A 279 -20.07 5.95 -44.22
C ALA A 279 -18.90 5.69 -45.17
N SER A 280 -19.08 6.02 -46.45
CA SER A 280 -18.01 6.05 -47.44
C SER A 280 -18.05 7.35 -48.23
N PHE A 281 -16.91 7.94 -48.54
CA PHE A 281 -16.82 9.18 -49.32
C PHE A 281 -15.45 9.30 -50.00
N GLU A 282 -15.34 10.20 -50.96
CA GLU A 282 -14.07 10.59 -51.58
C GLU A 282 -13.62 11.93 -51.03
N MET A 283 -12.34 12.06 -50.71
CA MET A 283 -11.76 13.31 -50.25
C MET A 283 -10.35 13.56 -50.79
N ASP A 284 -10.01 14.83 -50.92
CA ASP A 284 -8.65 15.31 -51.08
C ASP A 284 -8.24 16.00 -49.77
N PHE A 285 -7.05 15.69 -49.27
CA PHE A 285 -6.53 16.29 -48.04
C PHE A 285 -5.01 16.37 -48.08
N GLY A 286 -4.43 17.15 -47.17
CA GLY A 286 -2.99 17.27 -47.06
C GLY A 286 -2.51 17.24 -45.62
N PHE A 287 -1.22 17.00 -45.40
CA PHE A 287 -0.56 17.20 -44.11
C PHE A 287 0.35 18.43 -44.19
N ARG A 288 0.08 19.44 -43.37
CA ARG A 288 0.91 20.65 -43.29
C ARG A 288 2.09 20.45 -42.34
N ASN A 289 2.96 21.46 -42.26
CA ASN A 289 3.95 21.52 -41.19
C ASN A 289 3.21 21.63 -39.86
N GLY A 290 3.54 20.76 -38.91
CA GLY A 290 3.00 20.80 -37.57
C GLY A 290 3.81 21.73 -36.66
N ASP A 291 3.18 22.16 -35.58
CA ASP A 291 3.81 22.93 -34.52
C ASP A 291 4.10 22.04 -33.30
N VAL A 292 5.13 22.41 -32.54
CA VAL A 292 5.40 21.79 -31.25
C VAL A 292 4.71 22.61 -30.17
N TRP A 293 3.70 22.04 -29.52
CA TRP A 293 2.97 22.69 -28.43
C TRP A 293 3.78 22.72 -27.14
N LEU A 294 4.46 21.62 -26.83
CA LEU A 294 5.34 21.50 -25.66
C LEU A 294 6.48 20.54 -25.99
N GLU A 295 7.71 20.97 -25.72
CA GLU A 295 8.94 20.18 -25.87
C GLU A 295 9.65 20.12 -24.52
N ARG A 296 10.14 18.95 -24.12
CA ARG A 296 11.01 18.82 -22.95
C ARG A 296 12.48 18.83 -23.40
N PRO A 297 13.33 19.79 -22.97
CA PRO A 297 14.74 19.80 -23.35
C PRO A 297 15.54 18.65 -22.72
N GLU A 298 16.63 18.25 -23.40
CA GLU A 298 17.56 17.13 -23.14
C GLU A 298 18.26 17.13 -21.76
N THR A 299 18.01 18.12 -20.91
CA THR A 299 18.47 18.10 -19.53
C THR A 299 17.43 18.81 -18.70
N PRO A 300 16.82 18.14 -17.69
CA PRO A 300 16.14 18.88 -16.65
C PRO A 300 17.11 19.95 -16.14
N PRO A 301 16.68 21.18 -15.80
CA PRO A 301 17.46 21.96 -14.85
C PRO A 301 17.82 21.02 -13.70
N ALA A 302 19.07 21.08 -13.20
CA ALA A 302 19.49 20.26 -12.08
C ALA A 302 18.32 20.27 -11.07
N PRO A 303 17.76 19.08 -10.73
CA PRO A 303 16.57 19.04 -9.90
C PRO A 303 16.86 19.94 -8.70
N PRO A 304 15.90 20.82 -8.32
CA PRO A 304 16.10 21.68 -7.18
C PRO A 304 16.63 20.80 -6.04
N PRO A 305 17.64 21.27 -5.28
CA PRO A 305 18.22 20.46 -4.23
C PRO A 305 17.08 19.90 -3.38
N LYS A 306 17.07 18.57 -3.24
CA LYS A 306 16.01 17.87 -2.52
C LYS A 306 15.96 18.40 -1.08
N GLU A 307 14.75 18.55 -0.56
CA GLU A 307 14.55 18.76 0.86
C GLU A 307 15.00 17.49 1.60
N LYS A 308 15.96 17.63 2.50
CA LYS A 308 16.55 16.50 3.22
C LYS A 308 15.72 16.18 4.46
N VAL A 309 15.18 14.97 4.54
CA VAL A 309 14.38 14.51 5.67
C VAL A 309 15.15 13.45 6.43
N LEU A 310 15.53 13.76 7.67
CA LEU A 310 16.20 12.83 8.58
C LEU A 310 15.17 12.19 9.51
N ILE A 311 15.03 10.88 9.44
CA ILE A 311 14.12 10.10 10.27
C ILE A 311 14.94 9.35 11.33
N LEU A 312 14.58 9.52 12.60
CA LEU A 312 15.25 8.91 13.75
C LEU A 312 14.47 7.68 14.21
N GLY A 313 15.01 6.48 14.02
CA GLY A 313 14.37 5.21 14.37
C GLY A 313 13.90 4.41 13.16
N GLY A 314 13.82 3.08 13.32
CA GLY A 314 13.46 2.12 12.26
C GLY A 314 12.14 1.38 12.49
N GLY A 315 11.25 1.90 13.36
CA GLY A 315 9.94 1.31 13.65
C GLY A 315 8.87 1.66 12.61
N LEU A 316 7.66 1.12 12.76
CA LEU A 316 6.58 1.30 11.78
C LEU A 316 6.28 2.78 11.46
N GLY A 317 6.20 3.65 12.47
CA GLY A 317 5.95 5.09 12.24
C GLY A 317 7.01 5.74 11.34
N ALA A 318 8.29 5.39 11.52
CA ALA A 318 9.39 5.85 10.68
C ALA A 318 9.24 5.39 9.23
N LEU A 319 8.96 4.09 9.06
CA LEU A 319 8.83 3.45 7.74
C LEU A 319 7.58 3.95 7.00
N SER A 320 6.46 4.16 7.71
CA SER A 320 5.25 4.77 7.16
C SER A 320 5.48 6.20 6.71
N THR A 321 6.22 7.02 7.47
CA THR A 321 6.60 8.37 7.04
C THR A 321 7.47 8.34 5.78
N ALA A 322 8.48 7.48 5.74
CA ALA A 322 9.34 7.33 4.56
C ALA A 322 8.56 6.84 3.34
N TYR A 323 7.61 5.92 3.54
CA TYR A 323 6.74 5.40 2.48
C TYR A 323 5.91 6.51 1.85
N GLU A 324 5.28 7.36 2.68
CA GLU A 324 4.47 8.48 2.19
C GLU A 324 5.30 9.55 1.49
N LEU A 325 6.45 9.93 2.06
CA LEU A 325 7.38 10.91 1.46
C LEU A 325 7.98 10.43 0.13
N THR A 326 7.85 9.15 -0.21
CA THR A 326 8.38 8.57 -1.45
C THR A 326 7.31 7.91 -2.33
N ALA A 327 6.03 8.10 -2.02
CA ALA A 327 4.91 7.41 -2.67
C ALA A 327 4.77 7.71 -4.17
N THR A 328 5.24 8.87 -4.63
CA THR A 328 5.19 9.26 -6.06
C THR A 328 6.57 9.66 -6.57
N GLU A 329 6.77 9.63 -7.88
CA GLU A 329 8.02 10.04 -8.51
C GLU A 329 8.35 11.51 -8.24
N GLU A 330 7.34 12.37 -8.25
CA GLU A 330 7.49 13.79 -7.88
C GLU A 330 7.99 13.94 -6.43
N ARG A 331 7.41 13.18 -5.49
CA ARG A 331 7.85 13.19 -4.09
C ARG A 331 9.29 12.67 -3.96
N ARG A 332 9.67 11.61 -4.68
CA ARG A 332 11.06 11.10 -4.73
C ARG A 332 12.05 12.08 -5.33
N GLN A 333 11.60 12.95 -6.24
CA GLN A 333 12.42 14.03 -6.80
C GLN A 333 12.51 15.25 -5.88
N LYS A 334 11.54 15.44 -4.97
CA LYS A 334 11.49 16.54 -4.01
C LYS A 334 12.21 16.24 -2.69
N TYR A 335 12.07 15.02 -2.14
CA TYR A 335 12.61 14.66 -0.82
C TYR A 335 13.77 13.67 -0.91
N ASP A 336 14.82 13.93 -0.13
CA ASP A 336 15.92 13.00 0.14
C ASP A 336 15.74 12.45 1.55
N VAL A 337 15.25 11.21 1.65
CA VAL A 337 14.87 10.59 2.92
C VAL A 337 15.99 9.70 3.44
N ARG A 338 16.47 9.99 4.65
CA ARG A 338 17.48 9.21 5.36
C ARG A 338 16.94 8.72 6.70
N ILE A 339 17.03 7.43 6.97
CA ILE A 339 16.66 6.81 8.25
C ILE A 339 17.93 6.44 9.02
N LEU A 340 18.00 6.82 10.29
CA LEU A 340 19.00 6.32 11.24
C LEU A 340 18.38 5.21 12.08
N ALA A 341 18.82 3.98 11.87
CA ALA A 341 18.36 2.81 12.60
C ALA A 341 19.44 2.33 13.57
N GLN A 342 19.06 2.16 14.84
CA GLN A 342 19.92 1.50 15.83
C GLN A 342 20.00 0.00 15.52
N GLY A 343 21.20 -0.57 15.64
CA GLY A 343 21.44 -1.98 15.38
C GLY A 343 21.21 -2.39 13.93
N HIS A 344 20.86 -3.66 13.73
CA HIS A 344 20.77 -4.29 12.41
C HIS A 344 19.34 -4.67 12.00
N LEU A 345 18.35 -4.41 12.87
CA LEU A 345 16.95 -4.77 12.65
C LEU A 345 16.08 -3.54 12.38
N LEU A 346 15.02 -3.75 11.59
CA LEU A 346 13.90 -2.81 11.46
C LEU A 346 12.65 -3.37 12.16
N GLY A 347 11.65 -2.51 12.33
CA GLY A 347 10.34 -2.88 12.85
C GLY A 347 10.06 -2.45 14.30
N GLY A 348 11.10 -2.05 15.04
CA GLY A 348 10.95 -1.58 16.42
C GLY A 348 10.27 -2.64 17.30
N LYS A 349 9.16 -2.30 17.96
CA LYS A 349 8.38 -3.25 18.79
C LYS A 349 7.72 -4.38 17.98
N GLY A 350 7.67 -4.27 16.65
CA GLY A 350 7.24 -5.35 15.75
C GLY A 350 8.40 -6.21 15.21
N ALA A 351 9.63 -6.01 15.69
CA ALA A 351 10.78 -6.75 15.19
C ALA A 351 10.61 -8.27 15.37
N SER A 352 11.05 -9.00 14.36
CA SER A 352 10.97 -10.46 14.27
C SER A 352 12.12 -10.95 13.38
N TRP A 353 12.71 -12.08 13.74
CA TRP A 353 13.86 -12.65 13.03
C TRP A 353 13.80 -14.18 13.00
N ARG A 354 14.74 -14.78 12.26
CA ARG A 354 14.89 -16.23 12.16
C ARG A 354 16.09 -16.73 12.96
N ASN A 355 15.85 -17.70 13.84
CA ASN A 355 16.92 -18.35 14.60
C ASN A 355 17.43 -19.58 13.83
N ARG A 356 18.48 -19.36 13.03
CA ARG A 356 19.15 -20.41 12.23
C ARG A 356 19.66 -21.58 13.06
N ALA A 357 20.14 -21.30 14.27
CA ALA A 357 20.67 -22.34 15.16
C ALA A 357 19.57 -23.28 15.66
N LYS A 358 18.31 -22.83 15.64
CA LYS A 358 17.15 -23.56 16.13
C LYS A 358 16.07 -23.75 15.07
N GLY A 359 16.45 -24.34 13.94
CA GLY A 359 15.52 -24.79 12.90
C GLY A 359 14.83 -23.67 12.13
N ASP A 360 15.52 -22.55 11.89
CA ASP A 360 14.96 -21.34 11.26
C ASP A 360 13.66 -20.87 11.93
N ARG A 361 13.48 -21.14 13.23
CA ARG A 361 12.24 -20.78 13.92
C ARG A 361 12.06 -19.26 14.01
N ILE A 362 10.82 -18.82 14.00
CA ILE A 362 10.47 -17.40 14.14
C ILE A 362 10.61 -17.02 15.62
N GLU A 363 11.32 -15.94 15.90
CA GLU A 363 11.38 -15.34 17.23
C GLU A 363 10.95 -13.88 17.11
N GLU A 364 9.88 -13.51 17.83
CA GLU A 364 9.29 -12.17 17.76
C GLU A 364 9.54 -11.38 19.04
N HIS A 365 9.55 -10.05 18.93
CA HIS A 365 9.55 -9.14 20.08
C HIS A 365 8.32 -9.37 20.98
N GLY A 366 7.17 -9.69 20.39
CA GLY A 366 5.93 -9.94 21.11
C GLY A 366 4.84 -10.47 20.19
N LEU A 367 3.74 -10.94 20.78
CA LEU A 367 2.53 -11.33 20.06
C LEU A 367 1.86 -10.09 19.45
N HIS A 368 1.53 -10.15 18.16
CA HIS A 368 0.85 -9.06 17.46
C HIS A 368 -0.37 -9.57 16.68
N VAL A 369 -1.45 -8.79 16.74
CA VAL A 369 -2.70 -9.05 16.02
C VAL A 369 -3.02 -7.84 15.14
N ILE A 370 -3.31 -8.07 13.86
CA ILE A 370 -3.71 -7.01 12.93
C ILE A 370 -5.24 -6.94 12.91
N PHE A 371 -5.84 -5.95 13.56
CA PHE A 371 -7.29 -5.84 13.59
C PHE A 371 -7.88 -5.35 12.26
N GLY A 372 -9.11 -5.78 11.97
CA GLY A 372 -9.79 -5.42 10.73
C GLY A 372 -10.21 -3.96 10.63
N PHE A 373 -10.14 -3.18 11.71
CA PHE A 373 -10.35 -1.74 11.71
C PHE A 373 -9.04 -0.94 11.48
N TYR A 374 -7.90 -1.61 11.28
CA TYR A 374 -6.63 -0.97 10.95
C TYR A 374 -6.61 -0.50 9.49
N HIS A 375 -7.52 0.41 9.12
CA HIS A 375 -7.79 0.78 7.74
C HIS A 375 -6.55 1.34 7.03
N ASN A 376 -5.78 2.19 7.73
CA ASN A 376 -4.62 2.86 7.14
C ASN A 376 -3.44 1.89 7.00
N PHE A 377 -3.19 1.04 7.99
CA PHE A 377 -2.23 -0.06 7.87
C PHE A 377 -2.58 -0.98 6.70
N LEU A 378 -3.81 -1.50 6.64
CA LEU A 378 -4.23 -2.43 5.58
C LEU A 378 -4.16 -1.78 4.20
N ARG A 379 -4.55 -0.50 4.07
CA ARG A 379 -4.45 0.27 2.81
C ARG A 379 -2.99 0.43 2.38
N MET A 380 -2.12 0.83 3.29
CA MET A 380 -0.69 1.02 3.01
C MET A 380 -0.04 -0.29 2.58
N PHE A 381 -0.26 -1.38 3.33
CA PHE A 381 0.38 -2.66 3.03
C PHE A 381 -0.15 -3.34 1.77
N ARG A 382 -1.40 -3.09 1.35
CA ARG A 382 -1.83 -3.45 -0.01
C ARG A 382 -0.98 -2.77 -1.07
N GLY A 383 -0.65 -1.50 -0.88
CA GLY A 383 0.25 -0.75 -1.77
C GLY A 383 1.68 -1.29 -1.76
N VAL A 384 2.22 -1.57 -0.56
CA VAL A 384 3.55 -2.20 -0.38
C VAL A 384 3.64 -3.53 -1.13
N TYR A 385 2.68 -4.44 -0.93
CA TYR A 385 2.67 -5.75 -1.60
C TYR A 385 2.46 -5.63 -3.12
N ALA A 386 1.64 -4.67 -3.58
CA ALA A 386 1.45 -4.45 -5.02
C ALA A 386 2.73 -3.95 -5.72
N GLU A 387 3.58 -3.19 -5.01
CA GLU A 387 4.86 -2.74 -5.53
C GLU A 387 5.95 -3.81 -5.40
N ALA A 388 5.97 -4.56 -4.30
CA ALA A 388 6.90 -5.66 -4.07
C ALA A 388 6.73 -6.82 -5.07
N ALA A 389 5.51 -7.06 -5.58
CA ALA A 389 5.18 -8.13 -6.53
C ALA A 389 5.65 -7.89 -7.99
N GLN A 390 6.55 -6.92 -8.25
CA GLN A 390 7.12 -6.66 -9.56
C GLN A 390 8.16 -7.75 -9.93
N PRO A 391 8.26 -8.18 -11.21
CA PRO A 391 8.90 -9.44 -11.65
C PRO A 391 10.40 -9.63 -11.33
N ASP A 392 11.10 -8.59 -10.85
CA ASP A 392 12.51 -8.67 -10.43
C ASP A 392 12.68 -8.98 -8.93
N HIS A 393 11.59 -9.01 -8.14
CA HIS A 393 11.59 -9.26 -6.71
C HIS A 393 10.80 -10.54 -6.39
N VAL A 394 11.49 -11.49 -5.77
CA VAL A 394 11.08 -12.88 -5.51
C VAL A 394 9.67 -12.99 -4.93
N ASP A 395 8.86 -13.91 -5.49
CA ASP A 395 7.50 -14.28 -5.04
C ASP A 395 7.37 -14.44 -3.52
N PRO A 396 6.50 -13.64 -2.88
CA PRO A 396 5.98 -14.01 -1.58
C PRO A 396 4.50 -13.63 -1.52
N SER A 397 3.60 -14.53 -1.93
CA SER A 397 2.18 -14.57 -1.55
C SER A 397 1.41 -13.23 -1.56
N SER A 398 0.32 -13.12 -2.33
CA SER A 398 -0.47 -11.88 -2.38
C SER A 398 -0.82 -11.34 -0.97
N PHE A 399 -1.05 -10.04 -0.82
CA PHE A 399 -1.46 -9.46 0.48
C PHE A 399 -2.60 -10.26 1.17
N ALA A 400 -3.52 -10.83 0.40
CA ALA A 400 -4.61 -11.66 0.93
C ALA A 400 -4.17 -13.04 1.45
N GLU A 401 -3.07 -13.58 0.94
CA GLU A 401 -2.42 -14.80 1.42
C GLU A 401 -1.52 -14.52 2.62
N ALA A 402 -0.85 -13.36 2.65
CA ALA A 402 -0.06 -12.92 3.78
C ALA A 402 -0.92 -12.63 5.02
N PHE A 403 -2.13 -12.07 4.83
CA PHE A 403 -3.06 -11.68 5.91
C PHE A 403 -4.39 -12.44 5.82
N GLN A 404 -4.46 -13.57 6.53
CA GLN A 404 -5.61 -14.47 6.53
C GLN A 404 -6.70 -14.03 7.53
N PRO A 405 -7.97 -13.95 7.12
CA PRO A 405 -9.06 -13.47 7.96
C PRO A 405 -9.43 -14.48 9.07
N GLN A 406 -9.55 -13.98 10.32
CA GLN A 406 -10.07 -14.75 11.45
C GLN A 406 -11.31 -14.11 12.07
N ASP A 407 -12.30 -14.96 12.36
CA ASP A 407 -13.61 -14.54 12.81
C ASP A 407 -14.00 -15.11 14.18
N VAL A 408 -13.08 -15.77 14.88
CA VAL A 408 -13.31 -16.30 16.23
C VAL A 408 -12.21 -15.84 17.18
N VAL A 409 -12.61 -15.32 18.33
CA VAL A 409 -11.74 -15.00 19.48
C VAL A 409 -12.23 -15.81 20.67
N VAL A 410 -11.33 -16.38 21.47
CA VAL A 410 -11.68 -17.02 22.75
C VAL A 410 -11.38 -16.04 23.87
N PHE A 411 -12.39 -15.73 24.68
CA PHE A 411 -12.20 -15.03 25.94
C PHE A 411 -12.13 -16.03 27.09
N HIS A 412 -11.31 -15.77 28.10
CA HIS A 412 -11.23 -16.60 29.30
C HIS A 412 -11.58 -15.76 30.53
N ASP A 413 -12.20 -16.36 31.55
CA ASP A 413 -12.50 -15.70 32.83
C ASP A 413 -11.63 -16.20 34.00
N GLY A 414 -10.53 -16.88 33.67
CA GLY A 414 -9.68 -17.61 34.62
C GLY A 414 -10.03 -19.08 34.84
N ASP A 415 -11.26 -19.55 34.59
CA ASP A 415 -11.64 -20.97 34.76
C ASP A 415 -12.41 -21.58 33.55
N GLU A 416 -13.14 -20.77 32.79
CA GLU A 416 -13.86 -21.18 31.58
C GLU A 416 -13.44 -20.38 30.34
N ALA A 417 -13.58 -21.00 29.16
CA ALA A 417 -13.24 -20.42 27.87
C ALA A 417 -14.47 -20.24 26.98
N TYR A 418 -14.60 -19.06 26.39
CA TYR A 418 -15.79 -18.59 25.68
C TYR A 418 -15.44 -18.17 24.25
N PRO A 419 -15.68 -19.04 23.25
CA PRO A 419 -15.48 -18.68 21.85
C PRO A 419 -16.57 -17.71 21.39
N VAL A 420 -16.17 -16.53 20.92
CA VAL A 420 -17.03 -15.52 20.33
C VAL A 420 -16.75 -15.46 18.83
N ARG A 421 -17.81 -15.67 18.02
CA ARG A 421 -17.73 -15.55 16.55
C ARG A 421 -18.20 -14.18 16.10
N PHE A 422 -17.31 -13.44 15.47
CA PHE A 422 -17.58 -12.19 14.79
C PHE A 422 -18.07 -12.48 13.36
N PRO A 423 -19.12 -11.81 12.84
CA PRO A 423 -19.52 -12.06 11.45
C PRO A 423 -18.47 -11.54 10.44
N ARG A 424 -18.45 -12.08 9.21
CA ARG A 424 -17.56 -11.59 8.12
C ARG A 424 -18.24 -10.50 7.30
N THR A 425 -17.51 -9.45 6.91
CA THR A 425 -18.05 -8.42 5.99
C THR A 425 -17.54 -8.65 4.56
N PRO A 426 -18.34 -8.30 3.53
CA PRO A 426 -17.94 -8.50 2.13
C PRO A 426 -16.89 -7.49 1.63
N ASN A 427 -16.61 -6.41 2.38
CA ASN A 427 -15.68 -5.36 1.96
C ASN A 427 -14.22 -5.87 1.93
N GLY A 428 -13.45 -5.36 0.95
CA GLY A 428 -12.00 -5.60 0.87
C GLY A 428 -11.22 -4.96 2.00
N TYR A 429 -9.89 -5.12 2.00
CA TYR A 429 -9.03 -4.60 3.06
C TYR A 429 -8.75 -3.10 2.89
N GLY A 430 -8.88 -2.32 3.97
CA GLY A 430 -8.52 -0.90 4.02
C GLY A 430 -9.42 0.02 3.17
N ALA A 431 -10.69 -0.34 2.96
CA ALA A 431 -11.67 0.48 2.23
C ALA A 431 -12.22 1.67 3.04
N GLY A 432 -11.79 1.85 4.30
CA GLY A 432 -12.20 2.95 5.17
C GLY A 432 -13.41 2.68 6.08
N PRO A 433 -13.74 3.64 6.95
CA PRO A 433 -14.77 3.47 7.97
C PRO A 433 -16.15 3.19 7.36
N LYS A 434 -16.97 2.41 8.07
CA LYS A 434 -18.36 2.17 7.70
C LYS A 434 -19.21 3.40 7.96
N THR A 435 -20.24 3.63 7.14
CA THR A 435 -21.25 4.66 7.45
C THR A 435 -22.02 4.29 8.72
N LEU A 436 -22.60 5.27 9.42
CA LEU A 436 -23.40 5.02 10.63
C LEU A 436 -24.50 3.96 10.41
N TRP A 437 -25.16 3.99 9.26
CA TRP A 437 -26.18 3.00 8.93
C TRP A 437 -25.59 1.59 8.78
N GLN A 438 -24.45 1.46 8.10
CA GLN A 438 -23.73 0.19 7.98
C GLN A 438 -23.24 -0.31 9.35
N GLN A 439 -22.77 0.58 10.23
CA GLN A 439 -22.40 0.24 11.61
C GLN A 439 -23.60 -0.29 12.40
N VAL A 440 -24.78 0.35 12.29
CA VAL A 440 -26.01 -0.12 12.96
C VAL A 440 -26.44 -1.49 12.44
N GLN A 441 -26.48 -1.69 11.12
CA GLN A 441 -26.78 -2.99 10.52
C GLN A 441 -25.80 -4.06 11.01
N TRP A 442 -24.52 -3.67 11.15
CA TRP A 442 -23.48 -4.57 11.60
C TRP A 442 -23.62 -4.98 13.06
N LEU A 443 -23.87 -4.01 13.94
CA LEU A 443 -24.15 -4.26 15.35
C LEU A 443 -25.38 -5.16 15.53
N GLN A 444 -26.40 -5.02 14.67
CA GLN A 444 -27.55 -5.91 14.67
C GLN A 444 -27.18 -7.35 14.29
N MET A 445 -26.34 -7.55 13.26
CA MET A 445 -25.85 -8.88 12.88
C MET A 445 -24.98 -9.52 13.96
N LEU A 446 -24.07 -8.74 14.57
CA LEU A 446 -23.24 -9.19 15.67
C LEU A 446 -24.10 -9.60 16.87
N ALA A 447 -25.08 -8.78 17.26
CA ALA A 447 -26.01 -9.09 18.34
C ALA A 447 -26.80 -10.39 18.07
N GLN A 448 -27.26 -10.60 16.83
CA GLN A 448 -27.92 -11.85 16.42
C GLN A 448 -26.98 -13.06 16.54
N SER A 449 -25.71 -12.91 16.16
CA SER A 449 -24.72 -13.99 16.19
C SER A 449 -24.30 -14.40 17.62
N VAL A 450 -24.24 -13.43 18.55
CA VAL A 450 -23.83 -13.65 19.94
C VAL A 450 -24.99 -14.11 20.82
N LEU A 451 -26.23 -13.67 20.54
CA LEU A 451 -27.36 -13.79 21.48
C LEU A 451 -28.48 -14.73 20.99
N GLY A 452 -28.33 -15.36 19.82
CA GLY A 452 -29.20 -16.44 19.35
C GLY A 452 -30.62 -16.02 18.95
N GLY A 453 -30.89 -14.71 18.79
CA GLY A 453 -32.18 -14.15 18.37
C GLY A 453 -32.15 -12.63 18.35
N GLY A 454 -33.06 -11.98 17.60
CA GLY A 454 -33.16 -10.51 17.52
C GLY A 454 -33.45 -9.83 18.87
N PHE A 455 -33.62 -8.51 18.88
CA PHE A 455 -33.79 -7.66 20.09
C PHE A 455 -34.80 -8.21 21.13
N ALA A 456 -35.83 -8.94 20.71
CA ALA A 456 -36.79 -9.61 21.60
C ALA A 456 -36.23 -10.83 22.36
N GLY A 457 -35.30 -11.59 21.77
CA GLY A 457 -34.60 -12.71 22.41
C GLY A 457 -33.56 -12.26 23.44
N LEU A 458 -32.99 -11.07 23.24
CA LEU A 458 -32.03 -10.42 24.13
C LEU A 458 -32.67 -10.05 25.48
N VAL A 459 -33.87 -9.48 25.44
CA VAL A 459 -34.67 -9.17 26.63
C VAL A 459 -35.15 -10.46 27.31
N ALA A 460 -35.53 -11.49 26.55
CA ALA A 460 -35.97 -12.76 27.10
C ALA A 460 -34.83 -13.54 27.80
N ASN A 461 -33.64 -13.63 27.21
CA ASN A 461 -32.49 -14.35 27.78
C ASN A 461 -31.81 -13.61 28.93
N ALA A 462 -31.80 -12.28 28.94
CA ALA A 462 -31.24 -11.49 30.03
C ALA A 462 -32.13 -11.46 31.30
N LEU A 463 -33.44 -11.70 31.16
CA LEU A 463 -34.43 -11.67 32.24
C LEU A 463 -34.85 -13.06 32.75
N LEU A 464 -34.49 -14.16 32.07
CA LEU A 464 -34.84 -15.52 32.49
C LEU A 464 -33.76 -16.15 33.40
N PRO A 465 -34.12 -16.82 34.52
CA PRO A 465 -33.16 -17.34 35.51
C PRO A 465 -32.32 -18.58 35.08
N TRP A 466 -32.28 -18.93 33.78
CA TRP A 466 -31.75 -20.22 33.29
C TRP A 466 -30.71 -20.06 32.16
N GLY A 467 -30.04 -18.90 32.05
CA GLY A 467 -29.08 -18.59 30.98
C GLY A 467 -27.61 -18.55 31.43
N ASN A 468 -26.69 -18.89 30.51
CA ASN A 468 -25.23 -18.81 30.65
C ASN A 468 -24.80 -17.44 31.24
N GLN A 469 -24.07 -17.45 32.36
CA GLN A 469 -23.63 -16.24 33.09
C GLN A 469 -22.86 -15.25 32.21
N VAL A 470 -22.06 -15.74 31.27
CA VAL A 470 -21.28 -14.90 30.36
C VAL A 470 -22.12 -14.20 29.31
N VAL A 471 -23.19 -14.84 28.82
CA VAL A 471 -24.14 -14.18 27.91
C VAL A 471 -24.80 -12.98 28.61
N LYS A 472 -25.10 -13.14 29.91
CA LYS A 472 -25.62 -12.06 30.75
C LYS A 472 -24.58 -10.95 30.96
N GLU A 473 -23.33 -11.30 31.27
CA GLU A 473 -22.21 -10.34 31.40
C GLU A 473 -22.01 -9.53 30.12
N ILE A 474 -21.91 -10.19 28.97
CA ILE A 474 -21.75 -9.52 27.67
C ILE A 474 -22.95 -8.61 27.38
N ALA A 475 -24.18 -9.07 27.59
CA ALA A 475 -25.37 -8.26 27.33
C ALA A 475 -25.42 -7.00 28.20
N VAL A 476 -25.13 -7.13 29.50
CA VAL A 476 -25.09 -5.99 30.44
C VAL A 476 -23.93 -5.05 30.12
N PHE A 477 -22.77 -5.59 29.75
CA PHE A 477 -21.60 -4.80 29.33
C PHE A 477 -21.91 -3.96 28.09
N VAL A 478 -22.43 -4.57 27.02
CA VAL A 478 -22.76 -3.88 25.77
C VAL A 478 -23.84 -2.83 26.00
N ALA A 479 -24.89 -3.15 26.77
CA ALA A 479 -25.96 -2.20 27.07
C ALA A 479 -25.45 -1.01 27.90
N THR A 480 -24.56 -1.25 28.86
CA THR A 480 -23.94 -0.21 29.68
C THR A 480 -23.03 0.69 28.83
N LEU A 481 -22.17 0.12 27.99
CA LEU A 481 -21.32 0.86 27.06
C LEU A 481 -22.15 1.74 26.11
N ALA A 482 -23.21 1.17 25.51
CA ALA A 482 -24.09 1.90 24.62
C ALA A 482 -24.82 3.05 25.32
N LYS A 483 -25.29 2.83 26.56
CA LYS A 483 -25.89 3.89 27.37
C LYS A 483 -24.87 4.98 27.71
N GLY A 484 -23.66 4.62 28.12
CA GLY A 484 -22.60 5.59 28.42
C GLY A 484 -22.28 6.48 27.22
N ILE A 485 -22.08 5.89 26.04
CA ILE A 485 -21.85 6.65 24.80
C ILE A 485 -23.05 7.55 24.48
N ALA A 486 -24.27 7.04 24.62
CA ALA A 486 -25.48 7.81 24.35
C ALA A 486 -25.63 9.00 25.31
N ASP A 487 -25.46 8.77 26.62
CA ASP A 487 -25.66 9.79 27.64
C ASP A 487 -24.58 10.88 27.60
N ASP A 488 -23.31 10.51 27.48
CA ASP A 488 -22.20 11.46 27.56
C ASP A 488 -21.87 12.11 26.22
N ILE A 489 -21.74 11.31 25.16
CA ILE A 489 -21.27 11.80 23.85
C ILE A 489 -22.45 12.30 23.00
N VAL A 490 -23.46 11.46 22.77
CA VAL A 490 -24.53 11.77 21.80
C VAL A 490 -25.55 12.78 22.34
N LEU A 491 -26.03 12.57 23.57
CA LEU A 491 -27.05 13.41 24.21
C LEU A 491 -26.42 14.49 25.09
N GLY A 492 -25.32 14.16 25.78
CA GLY A 492 -24.58 15.05 26.66
C GLY A 492 -23.69 16.04 25.92
N GLY A 493 -23.32 15.74 24.67
CA GLY A 493 -22.49 16.61 23.83
C GLY A 493 -21.05 16.78 24.31
N LYS A 494 -20.55 15.87 25.16
CA LYS A 494 -19.14 15.84 25.56
C LYS A 494 -18.28 15.40 24.37
N ASP A 495 -17.06 15.93 24.30
CA ASP A 495 -16.04 15.41 23.41
C ASP A 495 -15.41 14.15 24.01
N TRP A 496 -14.81 13.32 23.16
CA TRP A 496 -14.12 12.11 23.63
C TRP A 496 -13.01 12.41 24.62
N GLU A 497 -12.25 13.50 24.45
CA GLU A 497 -11.17 13.87 25.37
C GLU A 497 -11.69 14.26 26.77
N ASP A 498 -12.95 14.68 26.92
CA ASP A 498 -13.54 15.02 28.22
C ASP A 498 -13.61 13.81 29.16
N LEU A 499 -13.61 12.59 28.60
CA LEU A 499 -13.67 11.34 29.37
C LEU A 499 -12.28 10.78 29.73
N ASP A 500 -11.18 11.38 29.26
CA ASP A 500 -9.87 10.74 29.31
C ASP A 500 -9.35 10.57 30.74
N HIS A 501 -9.71 11.50 31.62
CA HIS A 501 -9.33 11.49 33.03
C HIS A 501 -10.02 10.38 33.85
N LEU A 502 -11.04 9.72 33.29
CA LEU A 502 -11.78 8.65 33.95
C LEU A 502 -11.16 7.30 33.63
N ASP A 503 -11.13 6.42 34.63
CA ASP A 503 -10.91 5.01 34.38
C ASP A 503 -12.15 4.36 33.74
N PHE A 504 -11.94 3.43 32.80
CA PHE A 504 -13.02 2.81 32.05
C PHE A 504 -13.97 2.00 32.94
N ARG A 505 -13.49 1.36 34.03
CA ARG A 505 -14.37 0.65 34.97
C ARG A 505 -15.27 1.62 35.71
N ASP A 506 -14.70 2.71 36.22
CA ASP A 506 -15.45 3.74 36.94
C ASP A 506 -16.50 4.39 36.04
N TRP A 507 -16.13 4.66 34.78
CA TRP A 507 -17.06 5.22 33.80
C TRP A 507 -18.20 4.25 33.48
N MET A 508 -17.91 2.96 33.28
CA MET A 508 -18.93 1.93 33.04
C MET A 508 -19.84 1.71 34.26
N GLU A 509 -19.28 1.71 35.47
CA GLU A 509 -20.04 1.61 36.72
C GLU A 509 -21.01 2.78 36.89
N SER A 510 -20.60 4.00 36.52
CA SER A 510 -21.46 5.19 36.59
C SER A 510 -22.65 5.14 35.62
N HIS A 511 -22.56 4.33 34.55
CA HIS A 511 -23.60 4.19 33.52
C HIS A 511 -24.37 2.87 33.57
N LYS A 512 -24.12 2.00 34.56
CA LYS A 512 -24.66 0.64 34.61
C LYS A 512 -26.18 0.59 34.42
N VAL A 513 -26.63 -0.31 33.55
CA VAL A 513 -28.07 -0.48 33.22
C VAL A 513 -28.81 -1.42 34.16
N VAL A 514 -28.11 -2.29 34.89
CA VAL A 514 -28.69 -3.26 35.85
C VAL A 514 -28.20 -2.97 37.25
N PRO A 515 -29.05 -2.43 38.15
CA PRO A 515 -28.69 -2.22 39.55
C PRO A 515 -28.27 -3.53 40.24
N GLY A 516 -27.16 -3.49 40.99
CA GLY A 516 -26.64 -4.64 41.74
C GLY A 516 -25.81 -5.63 40.92
N PHE A 517 -25.65 -5.41 39.62
CA PHE A 517 -24.72 -6.18 38.79
C PHE A 517 -23.29 -5.64 38.96
N ASP A 518 -22.32 -6.50 39.25
CA ASP A 518 -20.91 -6.13 39.38
C ASP A 518 -20.24 -6.11 37.99
N ILE A 519 -20.46 -5.02 37.25
CA ILE A 519 -19.90 -4.86 35.91
C ILE A 519 -18.38 -4.61 35.96
N ALA A 520 -17.91 -3.89 36.99
CA ALA A 520 -16.51 -3.53 37.15
C ALA A 520 -15.58 -4.75 37.31
N ASN A 521 -16.07 -5.83 37.93
CA ASN A 521 -15.32 -7.07 38.13
C ASN A 521 -15.80 -8.23 37.25
N SER A 522 -16.59 -7.95 36.20
CA SER A 522 -17.02 -8.98 35.23
C SER A 522 -15.86 -9.44 34.34
N ALA A 523 -15.90 -10.68 33.83
CA ALA A 523 -14.83 -11.23 33.01
C ALA A 523 -14.63 -10.44 31.71
N ILE A 524 -15.74 -10.03 31.09
CA ILE A 524 -15.72 -9.22 29.87
C ILE A 524 -15.11 -7.82 30.07
N MET A 525 -15.18 -7.26 31.29
CA MET A 525 -14.55 -5.98 31.62
C MET A 525 -13.03 -6.06 31.63
N GLN A 526 -12.46 -7.23 31.90
CA GLN A 526 -11.01 -7.43 31.97
C GLN A 526 -10.34 -7.38 30.59
N VAL A 527 -11.04 -7.82 29.55
CA VAL A 527 -10.56 -7.90 28.15
C VAL A 527 -9.89 -6.61 27.64
N PRO A 528 -10.50 -5.41 27.72
CA PRO A 528 -9.88 -4.18 27.22
C PRO A 528 -8.60 -3.78 27.99
N TYR A 529 -8.47 -4.14 29.26
CA TYR A 529 -7.25 -3.87 30.04
C TYR A 529 -6.12 -4.82 29.65
N ASP A 530 -6.45 -6.09 29.44
CA ASP A 530 -5.48 -7.11 29.03
C ASP A 530 -4.94 -6.86 27.62
N GLY A 531 -5.83 -6.53 26.68
CA GLY A 531 -5.48 -6.34 25.28
C GLY A 531 -4.53 -5.16 25.01
N VAL A 532 -4.36 -4.25 25.97
CA VAL A 532 -3.43 -3.11 25.87
C VAL A 532 -2.43 -3.05 27.02
N PHE A 533 -2.26 -4.16 27.76
CA PHE A 533 -1.35 -4.27 28.90
C PHE A 533 -1.47 -3.09 29.87
N ALA A 534 -2.70 -2.73 30.26
CA ALA A 534 -3.06 -1.55 31.05
C ALA A 534 -2.61 -1.61 32.53
N TYR A 535 -1.39 -2.10 32.79
CA TYR A 535 -0.82 -2.39 34.10
C TYR A 535 0.37 -1.47 34.35
N GLU A 536 0.27 -0.62 35.38
CA GLU A 536 1.33 0.32 35.72
C GLU A 536 2.36 -0.31 36.66
N GLY A 537 3.59 -0.46 36.17
CA GLY A 537 4.69 -1.00 36.97
C GLY A 537 4.53 -2.49 37.31
N PRO A 538 5.16 -2.98 38.39
CA PRO A 538 5.15 -4.40 38.75
C PRO A 538 3.84 -4.86 39.40
N ASP A 539 2.97 -3.95 39.85
CA ASP A 539 1.69 -4.30 40.45
C ASP A 539 0.63 -4.51 39.37
N GLN A 540 0.36 -5.78 39.07
CA GLN A 540 -0.61 -6.19 38.06
C GLN A 540 -2.03 -6.34 38.64
N SER A 541 -2.25 -6.01 39.92
CA SER A 541 -3.56 -6.18 40.58
C SER A 541 -4.51 -5.00 40.37
N ALA A 542 -4.01 -3.85 39.92
CA ALA A 542 -4.77 -2.61 39.77
C ALA A 542 -4.58 -2.01 38.35
N PRO A 543 -5.16 -2.62 37.31
CA PRO A 543 -5.06 -2.08 35.95
C PRO A 543 -5.79 -0.75 35.82
N LYS A 544 -5.29 0.13 34.94
CA LYS A 544 -5.87 1.46 34.66
C LYS A 544 -5.93 1.73 33.18
N LEU A 545 -7.10 2.16 32.70
CA LEU A 545 -7.33 2.42 31.29
C LEU A 545 -8.27 3.60 31.11
N SER A 546 -7.85 4.58 30.30
CA SER A 546 -8.68 5.73 29.92
C SER A 546 -10.01 5.28 29.33
N ALA A 547 -11.11 5.84 29.85
CA ALA A 547 -12.46 5.60 29.35
C ALA A 547 -12.59 6.00 27.86
N THR A 548 -11.94 7.09 27.46
CA THR A 548 -11.88 7.55 26.07
C THR A 548 -11.29 6.49 25.16
N ILE A 549 -10.09 6.01 25.50
CA ILE A 549 -9.33 5.08 24.65
C ILE A 549 -10.06 3.72 24.60
N ALA A 550 -10.52 3.21 25.74
CA ALA A 550 -11.26 1.96 25.83
C ALA A 550 -12.56 1.97 25.03
N ALA A 551 -13.42 2.97 25.25
CA ALA A 551 -14.74 3.04 24.62
C ALA A 551 -14.62 3.21 23.10
N ARG A 552 -13.71 4.08 22.61
CA ARG A 552 -13.47 4.26 21.17
C ARG A 552 -12.87 3.01 20.53
N GLY A 553 -11.90 2.38 21.21
CA GLY A 553 -11.29 1.12 20.78
C GLY A 553 -12.30 0.01 20.60
N LEU A 554 -13.12 -0.23 21.63
CA LEU A 554 -14.19 -1.22 21.60
C LEU A 554 -15.21 -0.91 20.50
N LEU A 555 -15.62 0.36 20.35
CA LEU A 555 -16.54 0.76 19.29
C LEU A 555 -15.97 0.42 17.91
N LYS A 556 -14.72 0.79 17.62
CA LYS A 556 -14.06 0.44 16.34
C LYS A 556 -13.94 -1.07 16.14
N LEU A 557 -13.60 -1.82 17.20
CA LEU A 557 -13.49 -3.27 17.18
C LEU A 557 -14.82 -3.95 16.78
N VAL A 558 -15.96 -3.44 17.23
CA VAL A 558 -17.27 -4.08 16.97
C VAL A 558 -18.03 -3.50 15.79
N SER A 559 -17.82 -2.23 15.43
CA SER A 559 -18.63 -1.54 14.42
C SER A 559 -17.91 -1.30 13.09
N ASP A 560 -16.56 -1.29 13.08
CA ASP A 560 -15.81 -0.68 11.98
C ASP A 560 -14.82 -1.62 11.26
N TYR A 561 -14.65 -2.85 11.72
CA TYR A 561 -13.74 -3.79 11.06
C TYR A 561 -14.19 -4.22 9.65
N GLN A 562 -13.23 -4.53 8.80
CA GLN A 562 -13.44 -4.97 7.43
C GLN A 562 -12.96 -6.40 7.22
N ARG A 563 -13.75 -7.17 6.47
CA ARG A 563 -13.60 -8.59 6.17
C ARG A 563 -13.66 -9.52 7.39
N ALA A 564 -12.86 -9.28 8.41
CA ALA A 564 -12.72 -10.08 9.62
C ALA A 564 -12.34 -9.20 10.81
N VAL A 565 -12.59 -9.65 12.05
CA VAL A 565 -12.27 -8.87 13.25
C VAL A 565 -10.76 -8.66 13.41
N PHE A 566 -9.97 -9.64 12.99
CA PHE A 566 -8.52 -9.53 12.85
C PHE A 566 -7.99 -10.44 11.73
N PHE A 567 -6.73 -10.25 11.42
CA PHE A 567 -5.97 -11.02 10.44
C PHE A 567 -4.75 -11.65 11.07
N GLU A 568 -4.43 -12.83 10.59
CA GLU A 568 -3.23 -13.56 10.93
C GLU A 568 -2.22 -13.52 9.81
N MET A 569 -0.96 -13.42 10.21
CA MET A 569 0.15 -13.53 9.28
C MET A 569 0.44 -15.02 9.02
N THR A 570 0.74 -15.35 7.77
CA THR A 570 1.15 -16.70 7.35
C THR A 570 2.66 -16.94 7.45
N THR A 571 3.41 -15.87 7.69
CA THR A 571 4.81 -15.85 8.10
C THR A 571 4.96 -15.05 9.39
N GLY A 572 6.18 -14.92 9.92
CA GLY A 572 6.46 -14.00 11.01
C GLY A 572 6.22 -12.54 10.60
N MET A 573 6.09 -11.65 11.57
CA MET A 573 5.86 -10.22 11.32
C MET A 573 7.00 -9.58 10.52
N GLY A 574 8.23 -10.02 10.76
CA GLY A 574 9.42 -9.52 10.07
C GLY A 574 9.29 -9.71 8.56
N GLU A 575 8.82 -10.89 8.14
CA GLU A 575 8.60 -11.24 6.75
C GLU A 575 7.31 -10.64 6.18
N ALA A 576 6.21 -10.65 6.94
CA ALA A 576 4.91 -10.21 6.45
C ALA A 576 4.79 -8.68 6.35
N VAL A 577 5.55 -7.93 7.15
CA VAL A 577 5.40 -6.48 7.31
C VAL A 577 6.70 -5.78 6.94
N PHE A 578 7.79 -6.07 7.64
CA PHE A 578 8.98 -5.21 7.57
C PHE A 578 9.89 -5.51 6.38
N ALA A 579 9.99 -6.76 5.94
CA ALA A 579 10.76 -7.17 4.77
C ALA A 579 10.25 -6.50 3.48
N PRO A 580 8.97 -6.62 3.08
CA PRO A 580 8.48 -5.99 1.85
C PRO A 580 8.51 -4.46 1.94
N MET A 581 8.26 -3.88 3.12
CA MET A 581 8.41 -2.44 3.33
C MET A 581 9.86 -1.99 3.13
N TYR A 582 10.83 -2.72 3.68
CA TYR A 582 12.25 -2.43 3.51
C TYR A 582 12.68 -2.50 2.03
N GLU A 583 12.27 -3.54 1.31
CA GLU A 583 12.57 -3.70 -0.12
C GLU A 583 11.98 -2.55 -0.96
N VAL A 584 10.71 -2.21 -0.74
CA VAL A 584 10.05 -1.08 -1.42
C VAL A 584 10.73 0.25 -1.12
N LEU A 585 11.04 0.55 0.14
CA LEU A 585 11.70 1.80 0.51
C LEU A 585 13.10 1.92 -0.10
N ARG A 586 13.87 0.82 -0.12
CA ARG A 586 15.18 0.78 -0.78
C ARG A 586 15.05 1.03 -2.29
N ALA A 587 14.08 0.38 -2.95
CA ALA A 587 13.81 0.57 -4.38
C ALA A 587 13.39 2.02 -4.71
N ARG A 588 12.69 2.68 -3.79
CA ARG A 588 12.32 4.11 -3.88
C ARG A 588 13.46 5.08 -3.59
N GLY A 589 14.65 4.59 -3.25
CA GLY A 589 15.85 5.40 -2.99
C GLY A 589 15.94 5.97 -1.57
N VAL A 590 15.20 5.42 -0.61
CA VAL A 590 15.35 5.77 0.81
C VAL A 590 16.68 5.24 1.34
N ARG A 591 17.44 6.10 2.01
CA ARG A 591 18.77 5.79 2.56
C ARG A 591 18.63 5.32 4.00
N ILE A 592 18.89 4.05 4.28
CA ILE A 592 18.76 3.48 5.63
C ILE A 592 20.15 3.18 6.16
N GLU A 593 20.56 3.90 7.21
CA GLU A 593 21.83 3.69 7.88
C GLU A 593 21.61 2.88 9.17
N PHE A 594 22.06 1.63 9.13
CA PHE A 594 22.08 0.73 10.27
C PHE A 594 23.25 1.05 11.21
N PHE A 595 23.19 0.51 12.43
CA PHE A 595 24.18 0.74 13.49
C PHE A 595 24.33 2.22 13.86
N ALA A 596 23.29 3.03 13.66
CA ALA A 596 23.27 4.46 13.96
C ALA A 596 22.39 4.72 15.19
N LYS A 597 23.03 4.76 16.36
CA LYS A 597 22.36 5.02 17.64
C LYS A 597 22.31 6.51 17.95
N VAL A 598 21.14 7.13 17.83
CA VAL A 598 20.94 8.54 18.17
C VAL A 598 21.22 8.78 19.65
N LYS A 599 22.06 9.78 19.96
CA LYS A 599 22.51 10.14 21.31
C LYS A 599 21.82 11.40 21.82
N SER A 600 21.74 12.42 20.99
CA SER A 600 21.18 13.72 21.38
C SER A 600 20.73 14.53 20.16
N ALA A 601 19.77 15.42 20.36
CA ALA A 601 19.37 16.43 19.39
C ALA A 601 19.45 17.83 20.02
N GLY A 602 20.17 18.74 19.36
CA GLY A 602 20.25 20.15 19.73
C GLY A 602 19.03 20.91 19.22
N MET A 603 18.54 21.87 20.02
CA MET A 603 17.40 22.70 19.65
C MET A 603 17.68 24.18 19.89
N THR A 604 17.35 25.01 18.90
CA THR A 604 17.43 26.46 18.94
C THR A 604 16.11 27.05 18.44
N GLY A 605 15.48 27.92 19.25
CA GLY A 605 14.22 28.58 18.85
C GLY A 605 13.06 27.61 18.59
N GLY A 606 13.06 26.42 19.21
CA GLY A 606 12.02 25.39 19.02
C GLY A 606 12.23 24.51 17.77
N SER A 607 13.29 24.73 17.00
CA SER A 607 13.68 23.87 15.86
C SER A 607 14.93 23.06 16.21
N VAL A 608 15.09 21.91 15.56
CA VAL A 608 16.27 21.05 15.68
C VAL A 608 17.39 21.63 14.81
N ASP A 609 18.51 21.96 15.44
CA ASP A 609 19.70 22.50 14.75
C ASP A 609 20.75 21.42 14.46
N SER A 610 20.78 20.37 15.28
CA SER A 610 21.79 19.31 15.19
C SER A 610 21.27 17.98 15.73
N VAL A 611 21.76 16.88 15.17
CA VAL A 611 21.52 15.52 15.66
C VAL A 611 22.86 14.79 15.77
N SER A 612 23.16 14.26 16.95
CA SER A 612 24.35 13.45 17.21
C SER A 612 23.97 11.97 17.33
N TYR A 613 24.72 11.09 16.66
CA TYR A 613 24.57 9.64 16.80
C TYR A 613 25.92 8.93 16.91
N ALA A 614 25.94 7.82 17.63
CA ALA A 614 27.07 6.90 17.71
C ALA A 614 26.95 5.81 16.65
N ARG A 615 28.04 5.56 15.92
CA ARG A 615 28.15 4.43 14.99
C ARG A 615 28.55 3.18 15.75
N GLN A 616 27.70 2.16 15.82
CA GLN A 616 27.96 0.95 16.60
C GLN A 616 28.92 -0.02 15.89
N ALA A 617 28.90 -0.05 14.56
CA ALA A 617 29.79 -0.83 13.71
C ALA A 617 30.01 -0.13 12.37
N THR A 618 31.13 -0.38 11.71
CA THR A 618 31.42 0.15 10.36
C THR A 618 31.07 -0.89 9.31
N VAL A 619 30.19 -0.52 8.37
CA VAL A 619 29.80 -1.36 7.23
C VAL A 619 30.81 -1.20 6.10
N LEU A 620 31.38 -2.31 5.61
CA LEU A 620 32.49 -2.33 4.64
C LEU A 620 32.13 -1.68 3.30
N ALA A 621 30.93 -1.93 2.80
CA ALA A 621 30.45 -1.41 1.52
C ALA A 621 29.90 0.02 1.59
N GLY A 622 29.93 0.65 2.77
CA GLY A 622 29.39 1.98 3.04
C GLY A 622 28.22 1.95 4.04
N PRO A 623 27.91 3.07 4.71
CA PRO A 623 26.98 3.13 5.84
C PRO A 623 25.55 2.70 5.50
N GLU A 624 25.13 2.84 4.24
CA GLU A 624 23.78 2.54 3.76
C GLU A 624 23.69 1.16 3.06
N ALA A 625 24.81 0.43 2.98
CA ALA A 625 24.94 -0.78 2.16
C ALA A 625 24.77 -2.09 2.95
N TYR A 626 24.47 -2.02 4.25
CA TYR A 626 24.24 -3.20 5.06
C TYR A 626 22.93 -3.89 4.64
N ASP A 627 23.01 -5.19 4.34
CA ASP A 627 21.84 -6.02 4.07
C ASP A 627 21.45 -6.76 5.36
N PRO A 628 20.34 -6.34 6.02
CA PRO A 628 19.88 -6.95 7.26
C PRO A 628 19.16 -8.29 7.02
N MET A 629 18.92 -8.63 5.75
CA MET A 629 18.12 -9.78 5.35
C MET A 629 18.99 -10.98 5.00
N GLU A 630 18.36 -12.14 5.08
CA GLU A 630 18.79 -13.38 4.46
C GLU A 630 17.57 -14.13 3.92
N ARG A 631 17.79 -15.17 3.12
CA ARG A 631 16.69 -15.99 2.59
C ARG A 631 16.58 -17.32 3.33
N VAL A 632 15.38 -17.63 3.83
CA VAL A 632 14.99 -18.96 4.29
C VAL A 632 14.07 -19.56 3.23
N GLY A 633 14.58 -20.52 2.45
CA GLY A 633 13.90 -20.95 1.23
C GLY A 633 13.76 -19.77 0.25
N THR A 634 12.52 -19.43 -0.12
CA THR A 634 12.22 -18.28 -0.99
C THR A 634 11.93 -16.99 -0.21
N VAL A 635 11.71 -17.06 1.10
CA VAL A 635 11.22 -15.93 1.91
C VAL A 635 12.39 -15.07 2.41
N PRO A 636 12.37 -13.74 2.20
CA PRO A 636 13.32 -12.82 2.82
C PRO A 636 12.99 -12.61 4.30
N CYS A 637 13.98 -12.86 5.17
CA CYS A 637 13.86 -12.79 6.63
C CYS A 637 14.97 -11.94 7.25
N PHE A 638 14.68 -11.25 8.36
CA PHE A 638 15.71 -10.56 9.13
C PHE A 638 16.62 -11.54 9.87
N ARG A 639 17.92 -11.23 9.91
CA ARG A 639 18.94 -12.01 10.62
C ARG A 639 18.83 -11.82 12.13
N GLN A 640 18.96 -12.89 12.91
CA GLN A 640 19.05 -12.80 14.37
C GLN A 640 20.26 -11.97 14.84
N HIS A 641 21.41 -12.16 14.18
CA HIS A 641 22.66 -11.47 14.53
C HIS A 641 23.20 -10.67 13.33
N PRO A 642 23.96 -9.60 13.59
CA PRO A 642 24.69 -8.89 12.55
C PRO A 642 25.60 -9.82 11.74
N ASP A 643 25.67 -9.63 10.42
CA ASP A 643 26.55 -10.42 9.56
C ASP A 643 27.99 -9.88 9.64
N PRO A 644 28.94 -10.60 10.28
CA PRO A 644 30.31 -10.13 10.42
C PRO A 644 31.03 -9.99 9.08
N ALA A 645 30.58 -10.66 8.02
CA ALA A 645 31.19 -10.53 6.69
C ALA A 645 30.95 -9.14 6.05
N GLN A 646 29.94 -8.40 6.51
CA GLN A 646 29.61 -7.07 6.03
C GLN A 646 30.24 -5.95 6.88
N LEU A 647 30.82 -6.30 8.03
CA LEU A 647 31.33 -5.34 9.02
C LEU A 647 32.85 -5.31 9.04
N ASP A 648 33.42 -4.14 9.28
CA ASP A 648 34.87 -3.98 9.47
C ASP A 648 35.29 -4.75 10.72
N PRO A 649 36.25 -5.70 10.62
CA PRO A 649 36.79 -6.42 11.77
C PRO A 649 37.42 -5.53 12.84
N ALA A 650 37.75 -4.28 12.53
CA ALA A 650 38.22 -3.28 13.51
C ALA A 650 37.09 -2.67 14.35
N SER A 651 35.82 -2.91 14.01
CA SER A 651 34.67 -2.51 14.82
C SER A 651 34.69 -3.21 16.20
N PRO A 652 34.13 -2.61 17.26
CA PRO A 652 34.02 -3.28 18.54
C PRO A 652 33.17 -4.55 18.40
N ALA A 653 33.52 -5.59 19.16
CA ALA A 653 32.69 -6.78 19.25
C ALA A 653 31.30 -6.40 19.76
N LEU A 654 30.25 -6.77 19.01
CA LEU A 654 28.86 -6.56 19.39
C LEU A 654 28.43 -7.64 20.40
N VAL A 655 29.02 -7.58 21.59
CA VAL A 655 28.76 -8.54 22.69
C VAL A 655 27.36 -8.36 23.27
N GLU A 656 26.88 -7.12 23.32
CA GLU A 656 25.49 -6.79 23.64
C GLU A 656 24.67 -6.74 22.35
N ASP A 657 23.38 -7.05 22.43
CA ASP A 657 22.48 -6.86 21.28
C ASP A 657 22.50 -5.37 20.85
N PRO A 658 22.95 -5.07 19.62
CA PRO A 658 23.08 -3.70 19.15
C PRO A 658 21.72 -3.02 18.97
N ASN A 659 20.60 -3.74 18.95
CA ASN A 659 19.26 -3.18 18.88
C ASN A 659 18.76 -2.68 20.24
N HIS A 660 19.45 -2.99 21.35
CA HIS A 660 19.09 -2.48 22.68
C HIS A 660 19.55 -1.04 22.91
N ASP A 661 18.67 -0.20 23.47
CA ASP A 661 18.94 1.20 23.81
C ASP A 661 20.09 1.41 24.80
N THR A 662 20.56 0.36 25.46
CA THR A 662 21.73 0.42 26.36
C THR A 662 23.04 0.09 25.68
N SER A 663 23.02 -0.41 24.45
CA SER A 663 24.23 -0.82 23.73
C SER A 663 25.31 0.26 23.81
N THR A 664 26.48 -0.11 24.31
CA THR A 664 27.63 0.81 24.44
C THR A 664 28.58 0.75 23.24
N ALA A 665 28.36 -0.20 22.32
CA ALA A 665 29.16 -0.35 21.11
C ALA A 665 29.25 0.98 20.32
N GLN A 666 30.49 1.39 20.02
CA GLN A 666 30.78 2.61 19.29
C GLN A 666 32.13 2.54 18.57
N VAL A 667 32.15 3.01 17.33
CA VAL A 667 33.33 3.21 16.48
C VAL A 667 33.61 4.70 16.42
N GLY A 668 34.76 5.12 16.94
CA GLY A 668 35.20 6.51 16.84
C GLY A 668 34.30 7.52 17.59
N PRO A 669 34.45 8.82 17.29
CA PRO A 669 33.61 9.86 17.89
C PRO A 669 32.19 9.84 17.32
N ASP A 670 31.28 10.52 18.00
CA ASP A 670 29.91 10.73 17.52
C ASP A 670 29.90 11.46 16.16
N VAL A 671 28.94 11.09 15.31
CA VAL A 671 28.65 11.79 14.06
C VAL A 671 27.61 12.85 14.33
N VAL A 672 27.91 14.10 13.96
CA VAL A 672 27.01 15.25 14.14
C VAL A 672 26.48 15.69 12.78
N LEU A 673 25.16 15.66 12.64
CA LEU A 673 24.41 16.16 11.49
C LEU A 673 23.84 17.53 11.81
N ASN A 674 23.85 18.47 10.86
CA ASN A 674 23.43 19.85 11.07
C ASN A 674 22.32 20.28 10.09
N VAL A 675 21.42 21.13 10.56
CA VAL A 675 20.35 21.70 9.73
C VAL A 675 20.92 22.51 8.55
N GLY A 676 20.29 22.43 7.38
CA GLY A 676 20.71 23.08 6.13
C GLY A 676 21.93 22.44 5.45
N THR A 677 22.66 21.55 6.14
CA THR A 677 23.77 20.77 5.56
C THR A 677 23.37 19.32 5.37
N ASP A 678 22.88 18.68 6.42
CA ASP A 678 22.59 17.23 6.45
C ASP A 678 21.09 16.94 6.42
N PHE A 679 20.28 17.85 6.96
CA PHE A 679 18.83 17.75 6.97
C PHE A 679 18.17 19.13 6.94
N ASP A 680 16.95 19.20 6.42
CA ASP A 680 16.06 20.35 6.53
C ASP A 680 14.95 20.04 7.54
N TRP A 681 14.44 18.80 7.49
CA TRP A 681 13.40 18.27 8.37
C TRP A 681 13.93 17.11 9.22
N VAL A 682 13.40 16.99 10.45
CA VAL A 682 13.63 15.84 11.33
C VAL A 682 12.31 15.19 11.69
N VAL A 683 12.22 13.87 11.56
CA VAL A 683 11.11 13.07 12.07
C VAL A 683 11.63 12.23 13.23
N CYS A 684 11.20 12.53 14.46
CA CYS A 684 11.53 11.69 15.60
C CYS A 684 10.54 10.53 15.69
N ALA A 685 11.00 9.35 15.30
CA ALA A 685 10.25 8.10 15.38
C ALA A 685 10.82 7.12 16.44
N LEU A 686 11.55 7.66 17.41
CA LEU A 686 12.07 6.93 18.55
C LEU A 686 10.95 6.65 19.57
N PRO A 687 11.04 5.56 20.35
CA PRO A 687 10.12 5.30 21.45
C PRO A 687 10.12 6.45 22.47
N ALA A 688 8.96 6.78 23.05
CA ALA A 688 8.79 7.94 23.94
C ALA A 688 9.88 8.08 25.04
N PRO A 689 10.26 7.02 25.78
CA PRO A 689 11.33 7.15 26.78
C PRO A 689 12.71 7.48 26.17
N VAL A 690 12.98 7.00 24.96
CA VAL A 690 14.23 7.30 24.23
C VAL A 690 14.20 8.73 23.69
N THR A 691 13.06 9.17 23.15
CA THR A 691 12.82 10.56 22.71
C THR A 691 13.10 11.54 23.84
N ALA A 692 12.58 11.29 25.05
CA ALA A 692 12.81 12.15 26.21
C ALA A 692 14.31 12.28 26.57
N ARG A 693 15.10 11.20 26.40
CA ARG A 693 16.55 11.22 26.62
C ARG A 693 17.32 11.94 25.50
N VAL A 694 16.87 11.83 24.25
CA VAL A 694 17.55 12.45 23.09
C VAL A 694 17.29 13.96 23.05
N PHE A 695 16.10 14.41 23.42
CA PHE A 695 15.66 15.81 23.31
C PHE A 695 15.64 16.56 24.65
N THR A 696 16.70 16.42 25.47
CA THR A 696 16.78 17.09 26.77
C THR A 696 16.83 18.62 26.69
N ALA A 697 17.19 19.18 25.53
CA ALA A 697 17.22 20.62 25.27
C ALA A 697 15.86 21.19 24.81
N ALA A 698 14.81 20.37 24.76
CA ALA A 698 13.48 20.82 24.37
C ALA A 698 12.96 21.94 25.30
N PRO A 699 12.30 22.99 24.76
CA PRO A 699 11.68 24.01 25.60
C PRO A 699 10.68 23.39 26.56
N ALA A 700 10.71 23.78 27.84
CA ALA A 700 9.84 23.21 28.87
C ALA A 700 8.33 23.36 28.57
N SER A 701 7.94 24.34 27.75
CA SER A 701 6.56 24.56 27.31
C SER A 701 6.15 23.69 26.11
N SER A 702 7.10 23.05 25.41
CA SER A 702 6.80 22.23 24.24
C SER A 702 6.16 20.90 24.64
N ALA A 703 5.32 20.34 23.75
CA ALA A 703 4.76 19.01 23.96
C ALA A 703 5.87 17.93 24.06
N LEU A 704 7.01 18.17 23.40
CA LEU A 704 8.19 17.30 23.45
C LEU A 704 8.77 17.15 24.87
N ALA A 705 8.70 18.19 25.70
CA ALA A 705 9.18 18.14 27.08
C ALA A 705 8.33 17.23 27.99
N ARG A 706 7.08 16.91 27.59
CA ARG A 706 6.18 16.03 28.34
C ARG A 706 6.24 14.55 27.91
N VAL A 707 6.93 14.24 26.82
CA VAL A 707 7.01 12.87 26.27
C VAL A 707 7.59 11.87 27.27
N GLY A 708 8.49 12.31 28.16
CA GLY A 708 9.03 11.47 29.23
C GLY A 708 8.03 11.09 30.32
N SER A 709 6.90 11.81 30.42
CA SER A 709 5.81 11.50 31.35
C SER A 709 4.85 10.45 30.81
N ILE A 710 4.93 10.09 29.52
CA ILE A 710 4.07 9.08 28.92
C ILE A 710 4.37 7.73 29.61
N PRO A 711 3.39 7.13 30.31
CA PRO A 711 3.63 5.91 31.06
C PRO A 711 3.93 4.74 30.11
N THR A 712 4.83 3.86 30.53
CA THR A 712 5.21 2.66 29.77
C THR A 712 5.36 1.47 30.70
N VAL A 713 5.19 0.26 30.17
CA VAL A 713 5.31 -1.00 30.91
C VAL A 713 6.24 -1.97 30.19
N ALA A 714 7.02 -2.73 30.95
CA ALA A 714 7.77 -3.86 30.40
C ALA A 714 6.82 -5.03 30.11
N THR A 715 7.04 -5.75 29.02
CA THR A 715 6.24 -6.93 28.67
C THR A 715 7.07 -8.20 28.71
N LEU A 716 6.43 -9.31 29.03
CA LEU A 716 6.99 -10.65 28.96
C LEU A 716 6.39 -11.35 27.74
N HIS A 717 7.23 -12.02 26.96
CA HIS A 717 6.80 -12.82 25.82
C HIS A 717 7.45 -14.20 25.87
N LEU A 718 6.64 -15.21 25.56
CA LEU A 718 6.99 -16.63 25.59
C LEU A 718 6.50 -17.28 24.29
N GLN A 719 7.37 -18.04 23.65
CA GLN A 719 6.99 -18.93 22.56
C GLN A 719 7.41 -20.36 22.91
N THR A 720 6.44 -21.28 22.86
CA THR A 720 6.63 -22.70 23.17
C THR A 720 6.27 -23.57 21.98
N TRP A 721 7.14 -24.52 21.67
CA TRP A 721 6.97 -25.54 20.65
C TRP A 721 6.74 -26.89 21.32
N TYR A 722 5.82 -27.70 20.80
CA TYR A 722 5.46 -29.01 21.38
C TYR A 722 5.58 -30.13 20.34
N ASP A 723 5.96 -31.31 20.79
CA ASP A 723 5.98 -32.53 19.96
C ASP A 723 4.56 -33.07 19.69
N ASP A 724 3.61 -32.75 20.55
CA ASP A 724 2.22 -33.15 20.45
C ASP A 724 1.40 -32.24 19.51
N HIS A 725 0.38 -32.81 18.87
CA HIS A 725 -0.62 -32.03 18.13
C HIS A 725 -1.53 -31.25 19.10
N ARG A 726 -1.97 -30.05 18.72
CA ARG A 726 -2.72 -29.11 19.57
C ARG A 726 -3.98 -29.72 20.20
N HIS A 727 -4.69 -30.56 19.46
CA HIS A 727 -5.88 -31.27 19.94
C HIS A 727 -5.54 -32.33 20.99
N THR A 728 -4.36 -32.97 20.89
CA THR A 728 -3.84 -33.88 21.91
C THR A 728 -3.49 -33.12 23.19
N LEU A 729 -2.95 -31.91 23.05
CA LEU A 729 -2.67 -31.02 24.19
C LEU A 729 -3.95 -30.43 24.80
N GLY A 730 -5.09 -30.47 24.10
CA GLY A 730 -6.38 -29.99 24.59
C GLY A 730 -6.83 -28.63 24.03
N TRP A 731 -6.04 -28.02 23.15
CA TRP A 731 -6.47 -26.86 22.36
C TRP A 731 -7.47 -27.33 21.28
N ASN A 732 -8.75 -27.36 21.66
CA ASN A 732 -9.83 -27.87 20.82
C ASN A 732 -10.65 -26.77 20.13
N TRP A 733 -10.24 -25.51 20.27
CA TRP A 733 -10.88 -24.39 19.61
C TRP A 733 -10.37 -24.21 18.19
N ASN A 734 -11.25 -23.74 17.30
CA ASN A 734 -10.88 -23.25 15.97
C ASN A 734 -10.39 -21.80 16.01
N ALA A 735 -10.35 -21.18 17.18
CA ALA A 735 -9.76 -19.87 17.38
C ALA A 735 -8.25 -20.03 17.57
N SER A 736 -7.51 -19.10 17.00
CA SER A 736 -6.08 -18.98 17.22
C SER A 736 -5.75 -18.04 18.37
N VAL A 737 -6.54 -16.98 18.59
CA VAL A 737 -6.29 -15.99 19.64
C VAL A 737 -7.16 -16.27 20.87
N LEU A 738 -6.52 -16.24 22.04
CA LEU A 738 -7.16 -16.27 23.35
C LEU A 738 -6.71 -15.03 24.14
N GLY A 739 -7.68 -14.27 24.66
CA GLY A 739 -7.42 -13.10 25.50
C GLY A 739 -8.20 -13.16 26.82
N GLY A 740 -7.79 -12.35 27.79
CA GLY A 740 -8.43 -12.36 29.12
C GLY A 740 -7.92 -13.48 30.03
N PHE A 741 -6.81 -14.13 29.69
CA PHE A 741 -6.26 -15.20 30.51
C PHE A 741 -5.61 -14.65 31.79
N ARG A 742 -5.16 -15.55 32.67
CA ARG A 742 -4.48 -15.19 33.91
C ARG A 742 -3.15 -14.51 33.64
N GLN A 743 -2.80 -13.58 34.53
CA GLN A 743 -1.51 -12.91 34.55
C GLN A 743 -0.36 -13.89 34.86
N PRO A 744 0.88 -13.61 34.44
CA PRO A 744 1.30 -12.42 33.68
C PRO A 744 1.13 -12.54 32.16
N LEU A 745 0.92 -13.73 31.60
CA LEU A 745 0.80 -13.95 30.15
C LEU A 745 -0.67 -14.14 29.75
N ASN A 746 -1.42 -13.04 29.81
CA ASN A 746 -2.87 -12.99 29.64
C ASN A 746 -3.36 -13.06 28.18
N SER A 747 -2.46 -12.95 27.21
CA SER A 747 -2.74 -12.98 25.78
C SER A 747 -2.01 -14.14 25.13
N MET A 748 -2.72 -14.97 24.37
CA MET A 748 -2.15 -16.14 23.71
C MET A 748 -2.56 -16.25 22.25
N GLN A 749 -1.67 -16.81 21.44
CA GLN A 749 -1.96 -17.15 20.06
C GLN A 749 -1.39 -18.52 19.69
N GLU A 750 -2.27 -19.43 19.26
CA GLU A 750 -1.89 -20.68 18.61
C GLU A 750 -1.44 -20.38 17.18
N ASN A 751 -0.20 -20.73 16.88
CA ASN A 751 0.52 -20.33 15.67
C ASN A 751 1.08 -21.53 14.91
N THR A 752 0.50 -22.72 15.07
CA THR A 752 0.96 -23.97 14.41
C THR A 752 1.06 -23.84 12.88
N ARG A 753 0.26 -22.94 12.28
CA ARG A 753 0.37 -22.60 10.85
C ARG A 753 1.77 -22.11 10.45
N LEU A 754 2.48 -21.42 11.35
CA LEU A 754 3.81 -20.87 11.10
C LEU A 754 4.90 -21.94 11.05
N LEU A 755 4.67 -23.14 11.61
CA LEU A 755 5.61 -24.25 11.53
C LEU A 755 5.91 -24.67 10.09
N GLY A 756 4.96 -24.43 9.17
CA GLY A 756 5.12 -24.72 7.74
C GLY A 756 6.17 -23.84 7.04
N VAL A 757 6.60 -22.75 7.68
CA VAL A 757 7.66 -21.86 7.17
C VAL A 757 8.91 -21.88 8.05
N GLU A 758 9.02 -22.82 8.99
CA GLU A 758 10.22 -23.09 9.79
C GLU A 758 10.92 -24.36 9.27
N THR A 759 12.24 -24.46 9.44
CA THR A 759 13.05 -25.55 8.86
C THR A 759 13.64 -26.44 9.96
N TRP A 760 12.86 -27.39 10.45
CA TRP A 760 13.25 -28.26 11.56
C TRP A 760 14.16 -29.43 11.12
N PRO A 761 15.29 -29.70 11.81
CA PRO A 761 16.24 -30.76 11.42
C PRO A 761 15.85 -32.19 11.85
N LEU A 762 14.85 -32.37 12.72
CA LEU A 762 14.34 -33.66 13.21
C LEU A 762 12.84 -33.80 12.88
N SER A 763 12.12 -34.74 13.51
CA SER A 763 10.65 -34.64 13.59
C SER A 763 10.31 -33.31 14.25
N GLY A 764 9.94 -32.31 13.44
CA GLY A 764 9.64 -30.98 13.93
C GLY A 764 8.45 -30.97 14.89
N PRO A 765 8.26 -29.86 15.60
CA PRO A 765 7.13 -29.69 16.49
C PRO A 765 5.81 -29.77 15.72
N GLN A 766 4.75 -30.13 16.43
CA GLN A 766 3.39 -30.21 15.89
C GLN A 766 2.48 -29.10 16.43
N THR A 767 2.93 -28.33 17.42
CA THR A 767 2.17 -27.17 17.94
C THR A 767 3.09 -26.04 18.34
N LEU A 768 2.64 -24.81 18.07
CA LEU A 768 3.32 -23.57 18.45
C LEU A 768 2.34 -22.64 19.18
N LEU A 769 2.73 -22.18 20.37
CA LEU A 769 1.96 -21.26 21.18
C LEU A 769 2.79 -20.02 21.52
N TYR A 770 2.25 -18.84 21.24
CA TYR A 770 2.79 -17.55 21.65
C TYR A 770 1.98 -17.05 22.84
N CYS A 771 2.65 -16.48 23.83
CA CYS A 771 2.02 -15.90 25.01
C CYS A 771 2.69 -14.56 25.33
N SER A 772 1.89 -13.52 25.62
CA SER A 772 2.39 -12.21 26.00
C SER A 772 1.56 -11.58 27.13
N GLY A 773 2.19 -10.67 27.85
CA GLY A 773 1.52 -9.85 28.85
C GLY A 773 2.48 -8.96 29.65
N PRO A 774 2.02 -8.25 30.69
CA PRO A 774 2.88 -7.38 31.50
C PRO A 774 3.95 -8.19 32.25
N PHE A 775 5.15 -7.63 32.40
CA PHE A 775 6.23 -8.23 33.17
C PHE A 775 6.26 -7.69 34.61
N GLY A 776 6.02 -8.56 35.61
CA GLY A 776 5.86 -8.18 37.01
C GLY A 776 7.14 -8.26 37.87
N GLY A 777 8.21 -8.89 37.37
CA GLY A 777 9.43 -9.29 38.09
C GLY A 777 10.34 -8.20 38.70
N GLY A 778 9.78 -7.08 39.18
CA GLY A 778 10.46 -6.14 40.09
C GLY A 778 11.48 -5.20 39.42
N TRP A 779 11.38 -4.97 38.12
CA TRP A 779 12.31 -4.10 37.40
C TRP A 779 11.97 -2.60 37.54
N SER A 780 12.99 -1.77 37.82
CA SER A 780 12.90 -0.31 37.84
C SER A 780 13.21 0.26 36.46
N THR A 781 12.36 1.18 36.02
CA THR A 781 12.10 1.59 34.63
C THR A 781 13.28 2.07 33.80
N ASP A 782 14.46 2.31 34.38
CA ASP A 782 15.55 3.03 33.69
C ASP A 782 16.97 2.67 34.17
N SER A 783 17.16 1.56 34.90
CA SER A 783 18.51 1.17 35.36
C SER A 783 19.43 0.81 34.19
N GLU A 784 20.58 1.49 34.10
CA GLU A 784 21.64 1.17 33.12
C GLU A 784 22.67 0.18 33.67
N ASP A 785 22.54 -0.25 34.93
CA ASP A 785 23.43 -1.23 35.54
C ASP A 785 23.28 -2.61 34.85
N PRO A 786 24.35 -3.16 34.24
CA PRO A 786 24.32 -4.47 33.62
C PRO A 786 23.87 -5.59 34.56
N ALA A 787 24.22 -5.53 35.85
CA ALA A 787 23.86 -6.56 36.82
C ALA A 787 22.35 -6.55 37.11
N ALA A 788 21.76 -5.36 37.34
CA ALA A 788 20.33 -5.20 37.50
C ALA A 788 19.53 -5.69 36.27
N ARG A 789 20.04 -5.44 35.06
CA ARG A 789 19.39 -5.89 33.82
C ARG A 789 19.52 -7.39 33.59
N ALA A 790 20.67 -7.99 33.91
CA ALA A 790 20.82 -9.44 33.92
C ALA A 790 19.86 -10.10 34.92
N ALA A 791 19.71 -9.53 36.11
CA ALA A 791 18.75 -10.00 37.11
C ALA A 791 17.29 -9.89 36.61
N ALA A 792 16.92 -8.80 35.95
CA ALA A 792 15.59 -8.64 35.36
C ALA A 792 15.31 -9.66 34.25
N ARG A 793 16.29 -9.94 33.37
CA ARG A 793 16.17 -11.00 32.35
C ARG A 793 16.03 -12.40 32.98
N ALA A 794 16.78 -12.68 34.04
CA ALA A 794 16.64 -13.92 34.79
C ALA A 794 15.27 -14.05 35.46
N ALA A 795 14.73 -12.95 36.00
CA ALA A 795 13.39 -12.90 36.56
C ALA A 795 12.31 -13.15 35.50
N ALA A 796 12.44 -12.54 34.30
CA ALA A 796 11.56 -12.81 33.16
C ALA A 796 11.54 -14.29 32.78
N LEU A 797 12.71 -14.94 32.72
CA LEU A 797 12.81 -16.37 32.45
C LEU A 797 12.13 -17.22 33.54
N ALA A 798 12.36 -16.90 34.81
CA ALA A 798 11.75 -17.62 35.93
C ALA A 798 10.23 -17.46 35.98
N GLU A 799 9.73 -16.26 35.71
CA GLU A 799 8.29 -15.92 35.66
C GLU A 799 7.61 -16.66 34.50
N ALA A 800 8.21 -16.66 33.30
CA ALA A 800 7.72 -17.43 32.15
C ALA A 800 7.70 -18.95 32.42
N LYS A 801 8.73 -19.49 33.08
CA LYS A 801 8.80 -20.91 33.44
C LYS A 801 7.70 -21.29 34.43
N THR A 802 7.51 -20.48 35.46
CA THR A 802 6.46 -20.69 36.46
C THR A 802 5.08 -20.68 35.81
N PHE A 803 4.81 -19.69 34.95
CA PHE A 803 3.56 -19.64 34.19
C PHE A 803 3.35 -20.87 33.29
N THR A 804 4.41 -21.33 32.62
CA THR A 804 4.38 -22.51 31.76
C THR A 804 3.99 -23.76 32.54
N GLU A 805 4.60 -23.99 33.71
CA GLU A 805 4.31 -25.16 34.54
C GLU A 805 2.92 -25.10 35.19
N ASP A 806 2.53 -23.91 35.69
CA ASP A 806 1.41 -23.79 36.63
C ASP A 806 0.10 -23.32 35.97
N GLU A 807 0.16 -22.51 34.91
CA GLU A 807 -1.03 -21.90 34.30
C GLU A 807 -1.41 -22.48 32.93
N LEU A 808 -0.43 -22.86 32.08
CA LEU A 808 -0.73 -23.50 30.78
C LEU A 808 -1.51 -24.83 30.88
N PRO A 809 -1.44 -25.65 31.95
CA PRO A 809 -2.32 -26.81 32.14
C PRO A 809 -3.82 -26.53 31.95
N ARG A 810 -4.26 -25.29 32.20
CA ARG A 810 -5.68 -24.90 32.07
C ARG A 810 -6.14 -24.82 30.63
N VAL A 811 -5.26 -24.41 29.72
CA VAL A 811 -5.53 -24.29 28.28
C VAL A 811 -5.00 -25.48 27.49
N LEU A 812 -4.03 -26.21 28.05
CA LEU A 812 -3.45 -27.44 27.51
C LEU A 812 -3.62 -28.63 28.48
N PRO A 813 -4.86 -29.02 28.85
CA PRO A 813 -5.10 -30.06 29.86
C PRO A 813 -4.61 -31.45 29.43
N GLY A 814 -4.46 -31.69 28.13
CA GLY A 814 -3.90 -32.92 27.60
C GLY A 814 -2.37 -33.01 27.74
N GLY A 815 -1.70 -31.90 28.03
CA GLY A 815 -0.25 -31.77 28.23
C GLY A 815 0.24 -31.95 29.67
N VAL A 816 -0.65 -32.36 30.59
CA VAL A 816 -0.40 -32.34 32.03
C VAL A 816 0.24 -33.64 32.53
N ASP A 817 1.22 -33.53 33.43
CA ASP A 817 1.73 -34.66 34.19
C ASP A 817 0.72 -35.09 35.26
N GLY A 818 0.25 -36.34 35.17
CA GLY A 818 -0.83 -36.85 36.03
C GLY A 818 -0.46 -37.00 37.51
N GLY A 819 0.82 -36.91 37.88
CA GLY A 819 1.28 -36.98 39.27
C GLY A 819 1.39 -35.61 39.96
N THR A 820 1.67 -34.56 39.21
CA THR A 820 1.94 -33.21 39.72
C THR A 820 0.83 -32.22 39.40
N GLY A 821 0.03 -32.45 38.35
CA GLY A 821 -0.96 -31.49 37.86
C GLY A 821 -0.36 -30.27 37.14
N LYS A 822 0.97 -30.25 36.96
CA LYS A 822 1.71 -29.23 36.20
C LYS A 822 1.85 -29.64 34.73
N LEU A 823 2.24 -28.69 33.88
CA LEU A 823 2.59 -29.00 32.50
C LEU A 823 3.80 -29.95 32.49
N ASP A 824 3.69 -31.03 31.73
CA ASP A 824 4.81 -31.94 31.49
C ASP A 824 5.79 -31.29 30.52
N LEU A 825 6.91 -30.77 31.03
CA LEU A 825 7.91 -30.10 30.22
C LEU A 825 8.58 -31.04 29.20
N ASP A 826 8.52 -32.36 29.39
CA ASP A 826 9.05 -33.33 28.42
C ASP A 826 8.23 -33.36 27.12
N ARG A 827 7.07 -32.69 27.08
CA ARG A 827 6.27 -32.49 25.86
C ARG A 827 6.72 -31.30 25.01
N LEU A 828 7.55 -30.42 25.57
CA LEU A 828 8.15 -29.34 24.80
C LEU A 828 9.13 -29.92 23.79
N HIS A 829 9.04 -29.47 22.56
CA HIS A 829 10.00 -29.81 21.53
C HIS A 829 11.35 -29.14 21.85
N ALA A 830 12.33 -29.93 22.29
CA ALA A 830 13.61 -29.43 22.80
C ALA A 830 14.82 -30.28 22.37
N PRO A 831 15.12 -30.37 21.07
CA PRO A 831 16.19 -31.24 20.57
C PRO A 831 17.60 -30.71 20.87
N TRP A 832 17.78 -29.43 21.20
CA TRP A 832 19.09 -28.83 21.49
C TRP A 832 19.43 -28.85 22.97
N THR A 833 18.44 -28.75 23.86
CA THR A 833 18.62 -28.85 25.31
C THR A 833 17.68 -29.87 25.95
N PRO A 834 17.74 -31.17 25.59
CA PRO A 834 16.78 -32.18 26.07
C PRO A 834 16.83 -32.41 27.59
N ALA A 835 17.91 -32.01 28.28
CA ALA A 835 18.00 -32.09 29.74
C ALA A 835 17.27 -30.95 30.47
N ASP A 836 16.92 -29.87 29.76
CA ASP A 836 16.11 -28.76 30.23
C ASP A 836 15.24 -28.27 29.05
N PRO A 837 14.09 -28.93 28.81
CA PRO A 837 13.26 -28.62 27.64
C PRO A 837 12.79 -27.17 27.58
N PHE A 838 12.60 -26.53 28.74
CA PHE A 838 12.18 -25.13 28.82
C PHE A 838 13.27 -24.16 28.35
N ALA A 839 14.54 -24.44 28.66
CA ALA A 839 15.66 -23.64 28.17
C ALA A 839 15.80 -23.65 26.63
N ASP A 840 15.16 -24.60 25.96
CA ASP A 840 15.15 -24.63 24.50
C ASP A 840 14.13 -23.68 23.88
N GLN A 841 13.12 -23.28 24.65
CA GLN A 841 12.04 -22.39 24.21
C GLN A 841 12.52 -20.94 24.07
N TYR A 842 11.66 -20.05 23.62
CA TYR A 842 12.03 -18.64 23.44
C TYR A 842 11.27 -17.75 24.43
N VAL A 843 12.03 -16.98 25.22
CA VAL A 843 11.52 -16.04 26.21
C VAL A 843 12.23 -14.72 26.03
N THR A 844 11.47 -13.63 25.98
CA THR A 844 12.03 -12.27 26.03
C THR A 844 11.28 -11.40 27.02
N GLY A 845 12.04 -10.67 27.85
CA GLY A 845 11.53 -9.59 28.69
C GLY A 845 11.87 -8.26 28.04
N ASN A 846 10.85 -7.54 27.56
CA ASN A 846 10.97 -6.25 26.89
C ASN A 846 11.13 -5.13 27.91
N ILE A 847 12.25 -5.17 28.63
CA ILE A 847 12.60 -4.24 29.70
C ILE A 847 13.26 -2.96 29.18
N ASP A 848 13.84 -2.98 27.98
CA ASP A 848 14.59 -1.82 27.50
C ASP A 848 13.70 -0.64 27.14
N ARG A 849 14.20 0.59 27.33
CA ARG A 849 13.45 1.83 27.05
C ARG A 849 12.82 1.84 25.66
N SER A 850 13.52 1.26 24.69
CA SER A 850 13.08 1.15 23.30
C SER A 850 12.04 0.05 23.04
N ALA A 851 11.91 -0.92 23.94
CA ALA A 851 11.09 -2.13 23.79
C ALA A 851 9.76 -2.05 24.58
N ARG A 852 9.67 -1.19 25.59
CA ARG A 852 8.48 -1.07 26.45
C ARG A 852 7.21 -0.67 25.70
N TYR A 853 6.10 -1.23 26.16
CA TYR A 853 4.77 -0.91 25.67
C TYR A 853 4.30 0.43 26.26
N VAL A 854 3.60 1.23 25.46
CA VAL A 854 3.08 2.55 25.89
C VAL A 854 1.74 2.32 26.57
N LEU A 855 1.47 3.00 27.68
CA LEU A 855 0.21 2.84 28.41
C LEU A 855 -0.83 3.87 27.98
N ALA A 856 -2.09 3.46 28.10
CA ALA A 856 -3.28 4.26 27.83
C ALA A 856 -3.95 4.70 29.15
N SER A 857 -3.14 5.20 30.09
CA SER A 857 -3.59 5.58 31.43
C SER A 857 -4.58 6.75 31.42
N PRO A 858 -5.51 6.83 32.39
CA PRO A 858 -6.41 7.97 32.53
C PRO A 858 -5.65 9.32 32.62
N GLY A 859 -6.06 10.29 31.82
CA GLY A 859 -5.44 11.62 31.71
C GLY A 859 -4.15 11.66 30.87
N GLY A 860 -3.69 10.51 30.37
CA GLY A 860 -2.42 10.39 29.65
C GLY A 860 -2.44 10.99 28.24
N LEU A 861 -3.59 11.28 27.64
CA LEU A 861 -3.66 11.87 26.30
C LEU A 861 -3.06 13.28 26.23
N ALA A 862 -3.09 14.03 27.34
CA ALA A 862 -2.55 15.40 27.40
C ALA A 862 -1.01 15.45 27.23
N ASP A 863 -0.33 14.35 27.53
CA ASP A 863 1.13 14.21 27.40
C ASP A 863 1.54 13.69 26.02
N ARG A 864 0.60 13.21 25.20
CA ARG A 864 0.86 12.76 23.84
C ARG A 864 0.86 13.95 22.87
N PRO A 865 1.95 14.19 22.15
CA PRO A 865 2.00 15.27 21.19
C PRO A 865 1.31 14.92 19.87
N GLU A 866 1.00 15.95 19.09
CA GLU A 866 0.55 15.79 17.70
C GLU A 866 1.73 15.36 16.80
N PRO A 867 1.52 14.44 15.84
CA PRO A 867 2.53 14.04 14.86
C PRO A 867 3.10 15.20 14.03
N GLU A 868 2.25 16.18 13.73
CA GLU A 868 2.56 17.37 12.94
C GLU A 868 3.56 18.31 13.64
N GLY A 869 3.77 18.13 14.95
CA GLY A 869 4.67 18.98 15.74
C GLY A 869 4.21 20.44 15.78
N GLU A 870 5.13 21.32 16.20
CA GLU A 870 4.85 22.76 16.28
C GLU A 870 4.96 23.41 14.88
N PRO A 871 4.05 24.33 14.50
CA PRO A 871 4.02 24.92 13.15
C PRO A 871 5.32 25.57 12.67
N HIS A 872 6.10 26.14 13.58
CA HIS A 872 7.37 26.83 13.28
C HIS A 872 8.61 25.94 13.42
N SER A 873 8.43 24.69 13.85
CA SER A 873 9.51 23.74 14.04
C SER A 873 9.74 22.90 12.78
N ASN A 874 11.00 22.53 12.54
CA ASN A 874 11.37 21.52 11.55
C ASN A 874 11.27 20.07 12.09
N LEU A 875 10.74 19.89 13.31
CA LEU A 875 10.53 18.58 13.93
C LEU A 875 9.10 18.08 13.72
N ARG A 876 8.98 16.83 13.28
CA ARG A 876 7.76 16.02 13.30
C ARG A 876 7.96 14.79 14.17
N LEU A 877 6.86 14.21 14.63
CA LEU A 877 6.86 13.07 15.53
C LEU A 877 6.11 11.92 14.88
N ALA A 878 6.62 10.70 15.02
CA ALA A 878 5.97 9.52 14.48
C ALA A 878 6.03 8.35 15.48
N GLY A 879 4.89 7.74 15.79
CA GLY A 879 4.84 6.61 16.71
C GLY A 879 3.48 6.41 17.32
N ASP A 880 3.26 5.23 17.88
CA ASP A 880 2.01 4.85 18.55
C ASP A 880 1.76 5.60 19.87
N TRP A 881 2.75 6.39 20.33
CA TRP A 881 2.70 7.25 21.50
C TRP A 881 2.28 8.70 21.19
N THR A 882 2.10 9.07 19.92
CA THR A 882 1.52 10.38 19.54
C THR A 882 0.00 10.29 19.50
N LYS A 883 -0.67 11.44 19.42
CA LYS A 883 -2.10 11.48 19.05
C LYS A 883 -2.29 10.95 17.63
N ASN A 884 -3.28 10.09 17.45
CA ASN A 884 -3.56 9.39 16.19
C ASN A 884 -5.03 9.01 16.01
N GLY A 885 -5.91 9.45 16.93
CA GLY A 885 -7.35 9.31 16.79
C GLY A 885 -7.91 7.96 17.25
N ILE A 886 -7.11 6.89 17.33
CA ILE A 886 -7.48 5.73 18.15
C ILE A 886 -6.79 5.78 19.51
N ASP A 887 -5.58 6.30 19.53
CA ASP A 887 -4.74 6.53 20.71
C ASP A 887 -4.49 5.25 21.55
N ILE A 888 -4.81 4.10 20.99
CA ILE A 888 -4.34 2.79 21.43
C ILE A 888 -2.94 2.60 20.84
N PRO A 889 -1.94 2.24 21.64
CA PRO A 889 -0.62 1.94 21.13
C PRO A 889 -0.64 0.68 20.25
N CYS A 890 -0.68 0.89 18.93
CA CYS A 890 -0.83 -0.19 17.97
C CYS A 890 -0.27 0.17 16.58
N MET A 891 -0.25 -0.82 15.69
CA MET A 891 0.27 -0.66 14.33
C MET A 891 -0.52 0.38 13.51
N GLU A 892 -1.85 0.44 13.68
CA GLU A 892 -2.67 1.50 13.06
C GLU A 892 -2.27 2.88 13.55
N GLY A 893 -2.13 3.07 14.86
CA GLY A 893 -1.72 4.34 15.46
C GLY A 893 -0.34 4.80 14.99
N ALA A 894 0.63 3.89 14.93
CA ALA A 894 1.96 4.17 14.38
C ALA A 894 1.92 4.55 12.88
N CYS A 895 1.10 3.85 12.09
CA CYS A 895 0.92 4.12 10.66
C CYS A 895 0.29 5.51 10.43
N VAL A 896 -0.82 5.80 11.12
CA VAL A 896 -1.52 7.10 11.06
C VAL A 896 -0.60 8.24 11.48
N SER A 897 0.15 8.06 12.58
CA SER A 897 1.15 9.03 13.04
C SER A 897 2.21 9.30 11.96
N GLY A 898 2.73 8.25 11.32
CA GLY A 898 3.70 8.38 10.23
C GLY A 898 3.16 9.11 9.00
N ILE A 899 1.90 8.84 8.61
CA ILE A 899 1.20 9.51 7.50
C ILE A 899 1.03 11.00 7.80
N ARG A 900 0.58 11.35 9.01
CA ARG A 900 0.40 12.75 9.44
C ARG A 900 1.72 13.52 9.47
N ALA A 901 2.79 12.91 10.00
CA ALA A 901 4.13 13.49 9.99
C ALA A 901 4.60 13.81 8.55
N ALA A 902 4.41 12.87 7.62
CA ALA A 902 4.74 13.08 6.21
C ALA A 902 3.90 14.21 5.58
N ALA A 903 2.58 14.20 5.82
CA ALA A 903 1.67 15.21 5.29
C ALA A 903 2.03 16.63 5.75
N ALA A 904 2.44 16.77 7.02
CA ALA A 904 2.90 18.04 7.58
C ALA A 904 4.20 18.55 6.95
N ILE A 905 5.14 17.67 6.59
CA ILE A 905 6.35 18.05 5.82
C ILE A 905 5.95 18.47 4.40
N MET A 906 5.00 17.76 3.80
CA MET A 906 4.54 18.04 2.45
C MET A 906 3.69 19.30 2.33
N GLY A 907 3.17 19.83 3.44
CA GLY A 907 2.25 20.97 3.44
C GLY A 907 0.89 20.64 2.83
N VAL A 908 0.45 19.38 2.96
CA VAL A 908 -0.83 18.88 2.42
C VAL A 908 -1.68 18.27 3.53
N PRO A 909 -3.00 18.16 3.37
CA PRO A 909 -3.85 17.41 4.30
C PRO A 909 -3.40 15.94 4.40
N ALA A 910 -3.44 15.39 5.61
CA ALA A 910 -3.16 13.97 5.82
C ALA A 910 -4.28 13.13 5.21
N ASP A 911 -3.92 12.20 4.33
CA ASP A 911 -4.84 11.20 3.78
C ASP A 911 -4.99 10.07 4.80
N VAL A 912 -5.78 10.29 5.84
CA VAL A 912 -6.08 9.32 6.89
C VAL A 912 -7.56 8.95 6.84
N LEU A 913 -7.86 7.66 6.94
CA LEU A 913 -9.22 7.14 7.09
C LEU A 913 -9.57 7.14 8.59
N GLU A 914 -10.40 8.10 9.05
CA GLU A 914 -10.74 8.32 10.47
C GLU A 914 -12.01 7.60 10.95
#